data_AF-A0A1H0UUS1-F1
#
_entry.id   AF-A0A1H0UUS1-F1
#
_cell.length_a   1.000
_cell.length_b   1.000
_cell.length_c   1.000
_cell.angle_alpha   90.00
_cell.angle_beta   90.00
_cell.angle_gamma   90.00
#
_symmetry.space_group_name_H-M   'P 1'
#
loop_
_entity.id
_entity.type
_entity.pdbx_description
1 polymer ?
#
loop_
_entity_poly.entity_id
_entity_poly.type
_entity_poly.pdbx_seq_one_letter_code
_entity_poly.pdbx_strand_id
1 'polypeptide(L)'
;MSVLAVAASAIAFTVAPAGADISVFPTQLVTVDTPTRAHKTLLTRLGLDLTEHAGHDYVEVVLHTAADADALRRAGLTWQVRIPDMVAREAQVNAANKAYADATAVSPLPSGRDNYRTLAEYNSDMAALAGLRPDLVKPFDLPHKSLDGNTVRGIEIGRDVRAAEDGRPVFAIMGVHHAREWPSGEHTIEFAYDLVKNYGQDARVTALLDKARVLVVPVVNVDGFDRSRTDGALIDLREADNGGTAAILGTPGNAYKRKNCRVIDGVDTPDGTCALAGATSPGGFGIGVDPNRNYGGFWGGPGASDLFADPTYRGAGPFSEPETQNIRELVSGRQVTTLITNHTFSNLVLRPNGVHPDTIGPGGIPVGDAPDEAALKALGANMAAQNGYKNQHGWELYDTTGTTEDWSYNATGGFGYTFEIGPDEFHPPFPKVIDEYLGAGAYAGKGNREAYLIALTNAVDTATHSVIAGKAPAGATLRLRKEFATPTWSGHIPDRLNTSMVVGPDGRYTWHVNPSTRPVVQAKQYRLLNSTPLKREVFTGTTLPLAQTDKTFVVDRPADAFEVKLDWPTPDDLDLQVFLRGADGSLSQVGKSEGSVGVKERVLLTNPVQGTYVLRVVNFASITPTWTLTASLFDGEEHTAGGLIENWTLTCEKNGKVLETVPVIVDRGQQVKADLKACQSKWATS
;
A
#
# COMPACT_ATOMS: atom_id res chain seq x y z
N MET A 1 7.19 82.69 -11.83
CA MET A 1 7.55 81.27 -11.67
C MET A 1 6.47 80.44 -12.31
N SER A 2 6.82 79.72 -13.37
CA SER A 2 5.90 79.03 -14.28
C SER A 2 5.22 77.84 -13.60
N VAL A 3 3.88 77.79 -13.68
CA VAL A 3 3.07 76.62 -13.33
C VAL A 3 2.85 75.84 -14.62
N LEU A 4 3.39 74.62 -14.69
CA LEU A 4 3.14 73.67 -15.79
C LEU A 4 1.71 73.14 -15.68
N ALA A 5 0.94 73.29 -16.75
CA ALA A 5 -0.31 72.58 -16.96
C ALA A 5 -0.02 71.14 -17.41
N VAL A 6 -0.54 70.14 -16.69
CA VAL A 6 -0.55 68.74 -17.11
C VAL A 6 -1.93 68.43 -17.66
N ALA A 7 -1.96 67.96 -18.91
CA ALA A 7 -3.16 67.55 -19.62
C ALA A 7 -3.76 66.28 -19.02
N ALA A 8 -5.08 66.28 -18.82
CA ALA A 8 -5.84 65.09 -18.47
C ALA A 8 -6.16 64.29 -19.75
N SER A 9 -5.53 63.13 -19.92
CA SER A 9 -5.93 62.14 -20.92
C SER A 9 -7.03 61.26 -20.34
N ALA A 10 -8.25 61.39 -20.88
CA ALA A 10 -9.34 60.47 -20.60
C ALA A 10 -9.04 59.10 -21.21
N ILE A 11 -8.82 58.09 -20.37
CA ILE A 11 -8.76 56.69 -20.79
C ILE A 11 -10.20 56.23 -20.95
N ALA A 12 -10.64 56.03 -22.19
CA ALA A 12 -11.91 55.37 -22.49
C ALA A 12 -11.80 53.89 -22.11
N PHE A 13 -12.47 53.49 -21.04
CA PHE A 13 -12.72 52.07 -20.77
C PHE A 13 -13.71 51.55 -21.80
N THR A 14 -13.24 50.74 -22.74
CA THR A 14 -14.10 49.90 -23.56
C THR A 14 -14.63 48.79 -22.66
N VAL A 15 -15.91 48.88 -22.30
CA VAL A 15 -16.63 47.77 -21.67
C VAL A 15 -16.75 46.69 -22.74
N ALA A 16 -16.10 45.54 -22.52
CA ALA A 16 -16.25 44.37 -23.39
C ALA A 16 -17.74 43.99 -23.48
N PRO A 17 -18.22 43.52 -24.65
CA PRO A 17 -19.62 43.16 -24.80
C PRO A 17 -19.97 42.04 -23.81
N ALA A 18 -21.07 42.21 -23.08
CA ALA A 18 -21.68 41.16 -22.29
C ALA A 18 -22.13 40.04 -23.24
N GLY A 19 -21.52 38.85 -23.12
CA GLY A 19 -21.89 37.70 -23.94
C GLY A 19 -20.75 36.79 -24.41
N ALA A 20 -19.52 36.91 -23.87
CA ALA A 20 -18.55 35.84 -24.03
C ALA A 20 -18.86 34.75 -22.98
N ASP A 21 -19.42 33.62 -23.42
CA ASP A 21 -19.47 32.40 -22.61
C ASP A 21 -18.05 32.10 -22.10
N ILE A 22 -17.83 32.21 -20.79
CA ILE A 22 -16.60 31.69 -20.18
C ILE A 22 -16.73 30.18 -20.30
N SER A 23 -16.11 29.56 -21.31
CA SER A 23 -16.07 28.11 -21.39
C SER A 23 -15.20 27.58 -20.25
N VAL A 24 -15.83 27.20 -19.15
CA VAL A 24 -15.15 26.53 -18.03
C VAL A 24 -14.67 25.18 -18.54
N PHE A 25 -13.36 24.91 -18.45
CA PHE A 25 -12.81 23.59 -18.76
C PHE A 25 -13.36 22.59 -17.73
N PRO A 26 -14.12 21.57 -18.13
CA PRO A 26 -14.59 20.56 -17.19
C PRO A 26 -13.40 19.74 -16.73
N THR A 27 -13.19 19.59 -15.42
CA THR A 27 -12.13 18.72 -14.88
C THR A 27 -12.35 17.29 -15.39
N GLN A 28 -11.31 16.67 -15.95
CA GLN A 28 -11.41 15.36 -16.61
C GLN A 28 -10.49 14.34 -15.96
N LEU A 29 -10.93 13.08 -15.88
CA LEU A 29 -10.03 11.95 -15.66
C LEU A 29 -9.69 11.34 -17.02
N VAL A 30 -8.40 11.19 -17.30
CA VAL A 30 -7.91 10.61 -18.56
C VAL A 30 -6.93 9.47 -18.30
N THR A 31 -6.91 8.46 -19.15
CA THR A 31 -5.81 7.48 -19.22
C THR A 31 -4.81 7.95 -20.25
N VAL A 32 -3.64 8.39 -19.80
CA VAL A 32 -2.54 8.81 -20.69
C VAL A 32 -1.76 7.57 -21.12
N ASP A 33 -1.61 7.41 -22.43
CA ASP A 33 -0.85 6.32 -23.01
C ASP A 33 0.63 6.50 -22.65
N THR A 34 1.15 5.52 -21.91
CA THR A 34 2.54 5.48 -21.46
C THR A 34 3.16 4.10 -21.71
N PRO A 35 3.22 3.66 -22.99
CA PRO A 35 3.66 2.31 -23.34
C PRO A 35 5.13 2.03 -22.96
N THR A 36 5.90 3.06 -22.61
CA THR A 36 7.29 2.93 -22.20
C THR A 36 7.59 3.76 -20.96
N ARG A 37 8.65 3.38 -20.24
CA ARG A 37 9.34 4.17 -19.19
C ARG A 37 9.42 5.66 -19.45
N ALA A 38 9.83 5.98 -20.67
CA ALA A 38 10.09 7.36 -21.06
C ALA A 38 8.82 8.17 -21.13
N HIS A 39 7.72 7.57 -21.59
CA HIS A 39 6.41 8.21 -21.54
C HIS A 39 5.97 8.43 -20.09
N LYS A 40 6.14 7.44 -19.19
CA LYS A 40 5.84 7.61 -17.75
C LYS A 40 6.71 8.71 -17.13
N THR A 41 8.02 8.70 -17.40
CA THR A 41 8.97 9.71 -16.90
C THR A 41 8.67 11.10 -17.46
N LEU A 42 8.34 11.19 -18.75
CA LEU A 42 7.93 12.43 -19.39
C LEU A 42 6.66 12.96 -18.74
N LEU A 43 5.65 12.10 -18.57
CA LEU A 43 4.40 12.44 -17.92
C LEU A 43 4.61 12.94 -16.48
N THR A 44 5.40 12.25 -15.67
CA THR A 44 5.76 12.69 -14.30
C THR A 44 6.43 14.07 -14.32
N ARG A 45 7.32 14.35 -15.28
CA ARG A 45 7.98 15.66 -15.42
C ARG A 45 7.05 16.78 -15.85
N LEU A 46 5.88 16.49 -16.41
CA LEU A 46 4.88 17.53 -16.73
C LEU A 46 4.25 18.12 -15.47
N GLY A 47 4.38 17.46 -14.31
CA GLY A 47 3.81 17.96 -13.06
C GLY A 47 2.29 17.98 -13.08
N LEU A 48 1.66 16.99 -13.73
CA LEU A 48 0.21 16.82 -13.76
C LEU A 48 -0.25 15.95 -12.58
N ASP A 49 -1.55 15.99 -12.27
CA ASP A 49 -2.14 15.24 -11.16
C ASP A 49 -2.32 13.75 -11.51
N LEU A 50 -1.28 12.95 -11.25
CA LEU A 50 -1.27 11.50 -11.47
C LEU A 50 -2.04 10.78 -10.35
N THR A 51 -2.94 9.87 -10.74
CA THR A 51 -3.78 9.11 -9.80
C THR A 51 -3.12 7.84 -9.28
N GLU A 52 -1.90 7.50 -9.72
CA GLU A 52 -1.20 6.23 -9.43
C GLU A 52 -1.93 4.95 -9.86
N HIS A 53 -3.17 5.03 -10.36
CA HIS A 53 -3.77 3.95 -11.11
C HIS A 53 -3.10 3.90 -12.48
N ALA A 54 -2.31 2.85 -12.68
CA ALA A 54 -1.51 2.65 -13.86
C ALA A 54 -1.62 1.20 -14.30
N GLY A 55 -1.73 1.01 -15.62
CA GLY A 55 -1.55 -0.29 -16.25
C GLY A 55 -0.11 -0.49 -16.68
N HIS A 56 0.11 -1.59 -17.41
CA HIS A 56 1.38 -1.84 -18.09
C HIS A 56 1.76 -0.65 -19.00
N ASP A 57 0.79 -0.10 -19.73
CA ASP A 57 0.97 0.88 -20.82
C ASP A 57 0.20 2.20 -20.64
N TYR A 58 -0.38 2.48 -19.47
CA TYR A 58 -1.07 3.76 -19.22
C TYR A 58 -0.90 4.25 -17.78
N VAL A 59 -1.12 5.55 -17.56
CA VAL A 59 -1.26 6.18 -16.24
C VAL A 59 -2.49 7.08 -16.26
N GLU A 60 -3.35 6.99 -15.25
CA GLU A 60 -4.50 7.88 -15.11
C GLU A 60 -4.11 9.24 -14.51
N VAL A 61 -4.60 10.32 -15.12
CA VAL A 61 -4.28 11.72 -14.80
C VAL A 61 -5.55 12.54 -14.70
N VAL A 62 -5.63 13.39 -13.68
CA VAL A 62 -6.67 14.42 -13.57
C VAL A 62 -6.20 15.68 -14.29
N LEU A 63 -6.96 16.12 -15.28
CA LEU A 63 -6.76 17.38 -15.98
C LEU A 63 -7.69 18.41 -15.35
N HIS A 64 -7.12 19.40 -14.67
CA HIS A 64 -7.87 20.46 -13.98
C HIS A 64 -8.16 21.64 -14.92
N THR A 65 -7.30 21.86 -15.92
CA THR A 65 -7.38 23.00 -16.84
C THR A 65 -7.08 22.63 -18.28
N ALA A 66 -7.43 23.51 -19.21
CA ALA A 66 -7.03 23.37 -20.62
C ALA A 66 -5.49 23.36 -20.80
N ALA A 67 -4.76 24.03 -19.90
CA ALA A 67 -3.29 24.06 -19.94
C ALA A 67 -2.67 22.70 -19.64
N ASP A 68 -3.32 21.87 -18.82
CA ASP A 68 -2.90 20.49 -18.52
C ASP A 68 -3.04 19.60 -19.76
N ALA A 69 -4.19 19.69 -20.44
CA ALA A 69 -4.41 19.01 -21.71
C ALA A 69 -3.40 19.47 -22.76
N ASP A 70 -3.11 20.78 -22.85
CA ASP A 70 -2.09 21.29 -23.76
C ASP A 70 -0.67 20.84 -23.39
N ALA A 71 -0.37 20.61 -22.11
CA ALA A 71 0.91 20.05 -21.68
C ALA A 71 1.09 18.63 -22.22
N LEU A 72 0.04 17.79 -22.15
CA LEU A 72 0.05 16.46 -22.78
C LEU A 72 0.24 16.55 -24.29
N ARG A 73 -0.48 17.44 -24.99
CA ARG A 73 -0.34 17.64 -26.45
C ARG A 73 1.08 18.04 -26.83
N ARG A 74 1.66 19.02 -26.12
CA ARG A 74 3.02 19.50 -26.38
C ARG A 74 4.07 18.43 -26.09
N ALA A 75 3.82 17.55 -25.13
CA ALA A 75 4.67 16.40 -24.82
C ALA A 75 4.52 15.25 -25.83
N GLY A 76 3.56 15.33 -26.76
CA GLY A 76 3.28 14.25 -27.72
C GLY A 76 2.63 13.02 -27.08
N LEU A 77 2.07 13.16 -25.87
CA LEU A 77 1.37 12.08 -25.19
C LEU A 77 -0.07 12.01 -25.68
N THR A 78 -0.53 10.81 -26.04
CA THR A 78 -1.94 10.53 -26.36
C THR A 78 -2.68 10.09 -25.10
N TRP A 79 -3.99 10.25 -25.09
CA TRP A 79 -4.82 9.82 -23.95
C TRP A 79 -6.25 9.50 -24.38
N GLN A 80 -6.93 8.73 -23.55
CA GLN A 80 -8.37 8.50 -23.64
C GLN A 80 -9.07 9.19 -22.47
N VAL A 81 -10.21 9.83 -22.74
CA VAL A 81 -11.01 10.46 -21.70
C VAL A 81 -11.87 9.40 -21.02
N ARG A 82 -11.65 9.18 -19.72
CA ARG A 82 -12.41 8.22 -18.90
C ARG A 82 -13.65 8.88 -18.32
N ILE A 83 -13.47 10.04 -17.69
CA ILE A 83 -14.54 10.83 -17.12
C ILE A 83 -14.42 12.23 -17.74
N PRO A 84 -15.33 12.60 -18.67
CA PRO A 84 -15.23 13.86 -19.40
C PRO A 84 -15.58 15.09 -18.56
N ASP A 85 -16.29 14.90 -17.46
CA ASP A 85 -16.66 15.92 -16.49
C ASP A 85 -16.81 15.25 -15.11
N MET A 86 -15.78 15.41 -14.27
CA MET A 86 -15.73 14.82 -12.93
C MET A 86 -16.75 15.45 -11.98
N VAL A 87 -17.12 16.71 -12.20
CA VAL A 87 -18.13 17.42 -11.41
C VAL A 87 -19.52 16.86 -11.71
N ALA A 88 -19.83 16.66 -12.99
CA ALA A 88 -21.07 16.01 -13.40
C ALA A 88 -21.13 14.55 -12.94
N ARG A 89 -19.99 13.82 -12.97
CA ARG A 89 -19.92 12.45 -12.44
C ARG A 89 -20.21 12.40 -10.94
N GLU A 90 -19.61 13.29 -10.16
CA GLU A 90 -19.86 13.39 -8.71
C GLU A 90 -21.34 13.72 -8.42
N ALA A 91 -21.95 14.64 -9.18
CA ALA A 91 -23.38 14.93 -9.06
C ALA A 91 -24.26 13.70 -9.36
N GLN A 92 -23.89 12.89 -10.35
CA GLN A 92 -24.60 11.62 -10.66
C GLN A 92 -24.44 10.60 -9.52
N VAL A 93 -23.24 10.47 -8.96
CA VAL A 93 -22.96 9.59 -7.81
C VAL A 93 -23.82 10.03 -6.61
N ASN A 94 -23.86 11.33 -6.31
CA ASN A 94 -24.67 11.86 -5.22
C ASN A 94 -26.17 11.65 -5.43
N ALA A 95 -26.67 11.83 -6.66
CA ALA A 95 -28.06 11.51 -6.99
C ALA A 95 -28.36 10.01 -6.84
N ALA A 96 -27.45 9.13 -7.26
CA ALA A 96 -27.59 7.68 -7.09
C ALA A 96 -27.58 7.27 -5.61
N ASN A 97 -26.70 7.86 -4.80
CA ASN A 97 -26.63 7.65 -3.35
C ASN A 97 -27.94 8.10 -2.69
N LYS A 98 -28.44 9.29 -3.04
CA LYS A 98 -29.73 9.79 -2.54
C LYS A 98 -30.89 8.87 -2.93
N ALA A 99 -30.97 8.46 -4.19
CA ALA A 99 -32.04 7.57 -4.66
C ALA A 99 -31.99 6.22 -3.94
N TYR A 100 -30.80 5.68 -3.68
CA TYR A 100 -30.65 4.47 -2.89
C TYR A 100 -31.12 4.66 -1.44
N ALA A 101 -30.69 5.75 -0.78
CA ALA A 101 -31.09 6.07 0.58
C ALA A 101 -32.62 6.26 0.69
N ASP A 102 -33.24 6.98 -0.25
CA ASP A 102 -34.69 7.18 -0.29
C ASP A 102 -35.47 5.85 -0.50
N ALA A 103 -34.86 4.88 -1.22
CA ALA A 103 -35.46 3.58 -1.50
C ALA A 103 -35.16 2.49 -0.46
N THR A 104 -34.18 2.72 0.42
CA THR A 104 -33.67 1.70 1.35
C THR A 104 -34.03 2.07 2.78
N ALA A 105 -34.96 1.32 3.37
CA ALA A 105 -35.40 1.59 4.75
C ALA A 105 -34.27 1.40 5.78
N VAL A 106 -33.43 0.39 5.58
CA VAL A 106 -32.24 0.10 6.40
C VAL A 106 -31.19 -0.54 5.48
N SER A 107 -29.99 0.05 5.43
CA SER A 107 -28.88 -0.55 4.68
C SER A 107 -28.49 -1.92 5.26
N PRO A 108 -28.11 -2.89 4.42
CA PRO A 108 -27.69 -4.21 4.87
C PRO A 108 -26.29 -4.22 5.49
N LEU A 109 -25.53 -3.11 5.43
CA LEU A 109 -24.25 -3.01 6.12
C LEU A 109 -24.40 -3.20 7.63
N PRO A 110 -23.40 -3.77 8.31
CA PRO A 110 -23.42 -3.94 9.76
C PRO A 110 -23.74 -2.66 10.53
N SER A 111 -23.28 -1.48 10.11
CA SER A 111 -23.62 -0.21 10.76
C SER A 111 -25.02 0.30 10.42
N GLY A 112 -25.60 -0.13 9.29
CA GLY A 112 -26.80 0.45 8.69
C GLY A 112 -26.54 1.73 7.87
N ARG A 113 -25.28 2.10 7.59
CA ARG A 113 -24.92 3.25 6.74
C ARG A 113 -25.29 3.04 5.28
N ASP A 114 -25.70 4.12 4.63
CA ASP A 114 -26.04 4.22 3.21
C ASP A 114 -25.26 5.35 2.48
N ASN A 115 -24.28 5.96 3.16
CA ASN A 115 -23.43 7.01 2.64
C ASN A 115 -22.00 6.97 3.23
N TYR A 116 -21.08 7.69 2.58
CA TYR A 116 -19.70 7.86 3.04
C TYR A 116 -19.62 8.72 4.29
N ARG A 117 -18.80 8.29 5.25
CA ARG A 117 -18.54 9.01 6.49
C ARG A 117 -17.58 10.18 6.29
N THR A 118 -17.71 11.18 7.15
CA THR A 118 -16.69 12.19 7.46
C THR A 118 -15.78 11.70 8.60
N LEU A 119 -14.64 12.38 8.81
CA LEU A 119 -13.74 12.04 9.92
C LEU A 119 -14.43 12.13 11.28
N ALA A 120 -15.29 13.15 11.46
CA ALA A 120 -16.08 13.32 12.68
C ALA A 120 -17.03 12.14 12.92
N GLU A 121 -17.64 11.60 11.86
CA GLU A 121 -18.54 10.45 11.94
C GLU A 121 -17.79 9.15 12.25
N TYR A 122 -16.63 8.88 11.63
CA TYR A 122 -15.78 7.75 12.04
C TYR A 122 -15.46 7.78 13.54
N ASN A 123 -15.09 8.96 14.05
CA ASN A 123 -14.79 9.16 15.46
C ASN A 123 -16.02 8.98 16.36
N SER A 124 -17.19 9.45 15.92
CA SER A 124 -18.44 9.29 16.64
C SER A 124 -18.89 7.83 16.68
N ASP A 125 -18.81 7.12 15.55
CA ASP A 125 -19.15 5.70 15.42
C ASP A 125 -18.29 4.82 16.33
N MET A 126 -16.97 5.04 16.34
CA MET A 126 -16.05 4.34 17.25
C MET A 126 -16.38 4.58 18.73
N ALA A 127 -16.71 5.83 19.09
CA ALA A 127 -17.13 6.17 20.46
C ALA A 127 -18.50 5.53 20.81
N ALA A 128 -19.42 5.48 19.85
CA ALA A 128 -20.73 4.85 20.02
C ALA A 128 -20.62 3.32 20.22
N LEU A 129 -19.77 2.65 19.43
CA LEU A 129 -19.46 1.22 19.62
C LEU A 129 -18.88 0.94 21.01
N ALA A 130 -17.94 1.77 21.46
CA ALA A 130 -17.36 1.69 22.80
C ALA A 130 -18.39 1.92 23.92
N GLY A 131 -19.34 2.83 23.71
CA GLY A 131 -20.44 3.09 24.65
C GLY A 131 -21.47 1.96 24.69
N LEU A 132 -21.76 1.33 23.54
CA LEU A 132 -22.73 0.24 23.41
C LEU A 132 -22.22 -1.07 24.02
N ARG A 133 -20.94 -1.39 23.81
CA ARG A 133 -20.31 -2.63 24.27
C ARG A 133 -18.97 -2.35 24.99
N PRO A 134 -18.98 -1.67 26.15
CA PRO A 134 -17.77 -1.34 26.88
C PRO A 134 -17.01 -2.58 27.41
N ASP A 135 -17.69 -3.73 27.47
CA ASP A 135 -17.13 -5.04 27.79
C ASP A 135 -16.30 -5.66 26.65
N LEU A 136 -16.58 -5.26 25.41
CA LEU A 136 -15.98 -5.82 24.19
C LEU A 136 -15.12 -4.80 23.43
N VAL A 137 -15.37 -3.51 23.59
CA VAL A 137 -14.75 -2.43 22.80
C VAL A 137 -14.04 -1.42 23.70
N LYS A 138 -12.78 -1.13 23.38
CA LYS A 138 -11.92 -0.15 24.06
C LYS A 138 -11.36 0.85 23.05
N PRO A 139 -11.72 2.14 23.14
CA PRO A 139 -11.13 3.17 22.29
C PRO A 139 -9.70 3.47 22.72
N PHE A 140 -8.87 3.87 21.75
CA PHE A 140 -7.53 4.37 21.99
C PHE A 140 -7.19 5.51 21.03
N ASP A 141 -6.37 6.43 21.52
CA ASP A 141 -5.74 7.47 20.71
C ASP A 141 -4.30 7.05 20.42
N LEU A 142 -3.86 7.22 19.18
CA LEU A 142 -2.45 7.08 18.83
C LEU A 142 -1.69 8.35 19.25
N PRO A 143 -0.42 8.21 19.67
CA PRO A 143 0.24 9.24 20.47
C PRO A 143 0.77 10.44 19.68
N HIS A 144 1.00 10.31 18.38
CA HIS A 144 1.43 11.41 17.52
C HIS A 144 0.24 12.12 16.92
N LYS A 145 0.18 13.44 17.11
CA LYS A 145 -0.77 14.27 16.37
C LYS A 145 -0.36 14.33 14.91
N SER A 146 -1.34 14.39 14.03
CA SER A 146 -1.10 14.66 12.61
C SER A 146 -0.63 16.10 12.39
N LEU A 147 -0.39 16.46 11.13
CA LEU A 147 0.22 17.73 10.72
C LEU A 147 -0.70 18.95 10.84
N ASP A 148 -2.02 18.72 10.85
CA ASP A 148 -3.03 19.71 11.20
C ASP A 148 -3.53 19.53 12.65
N GLY A 149 -2.79 18.81 13.50
CA GLY A 149 -3.09 18.68 14.94
C GLY A 149 -4.20 17.67 15.28
N ASN A 150 -4.73 16.94 14.29
CA ASN A 150 -5.75 15.91 14.51
C ASN A 150 -5.17 14.67 15.21
N THR A 151 -6.06 13.91 15.84
CA THR A 151 -5.69 12.65 16.52
C THR A 151 -6.06 11.48 15.63
N VAL A 152 -5.12 10.58 15.37
CA VAL A 152 -5.44 9.27 14.77
C VAL A 152 -6.04 8.39 15.86
N ARG A 153 -7.26 7.90 15.64
CA ARG A 153 -8.03 7.14 16.62
C ARG A 153 -8.32 5.73 16.13
N GLY A 154 -8.46 4.81 17.08
CA GLY A 154 -8.87 3.45 16.81
C GLY A 154 -9.66 2.83 17.95
N ILE A 155 -10.13 1.62 17.71
CA ILE A 155 -10.78 0.78 18.71
C ILE A 155 -10.13 -0.60 18.75
N GLU A 156 -10.03 -1.14 19.95
CA GLU A 156 -9.66 -2.52 20.20
C GLU A 156 -10.92 -3.31 20.54
N ILE A 157 -11.11 -4.47 19.90
CA ILE A 157 -12.28 -5.34 20.05
C ILE A 157 -11.82 -6.72 20.51
N GLY A 158 -12.44 -7.24 21.55
CA GLY A 158 -12.16 -8.60 22.04
C GLY A 158 -12.81 -8.85 23.39
N ARG A 159 -12.95 -10.12 23.78
CA ARG A 159 -13.46 -10.44 25.12
C ARG A 159 -12.55 -9.84 26.19
N ASP A 160 -13.10 -9.28 27.26
CA ASP A 160 -12.34 -8.70 28.38
C ASP A 160 -11.29 -7.64 27.95
N VAL A 161 -11.59 -6.86 26.90
CA VAL A 161 -10.61 -5.95 26.28
C VAL A 161 -10.04 -4.87 27.22
N ARG A 162 -10.77 -4.54 28.29
CA ARG A 162 -10.33 -3.59 29.32
C ARG A 162 -9.48 -4.22 30.41
N ALA A 163 -9.44 -5.55 30.49
CA ALA A 163 -8.52 -6.24 31.38
C ALA A 163 -7.08 -6.07 30.89
N ALA A 164 -6.13 -6.40 31.77
CA ALA A 164 -4.73 -6.44 31.40
C ALA A 164 -4.51 -7.37 30.20
N GLU A 165 -3.50 -7.05 29.37
CA GLU A 165 -3.09 -7.89 28.26
C GLU A 165 -2.81 -9.32 28.74
N ASP A 166 -3.40 -10.31 28.08
CA ASP A 166 -3.43 -11.72 28.51
C ASP A 166 -2.67 -12.66 27.56
N GLY A 167 -1.98 -12.09 26.56
CA GLY A 167 -1.14 -12.83 25.63
C GLY A 167 -1.85 -13.37 24.40
N ARG A 168 -3.13 -12.99 24.16
CA ARG A 168 -3.82 -13.29 22.90
C ARG A 168 -3.11 -12.64 21.69
N PRO A 169 -3.11 -13.30 20.51
CA PRO A 169 -2.62 -12.71 19.27
C PRO A 169 -3.50 -11.54 18.84
N VAL A 170 -2.92 -10.66 18.04
CA VAL A 170 -3.60 -9.46 17.54
C VAL A 170 -3.78 -9.54 16.03
N PHE A 171 -5.02 -9.32 15.59
CA PHE A 171 -5.33 -8.98 14.20
C PHE A 171 -5.46 -7.46 14.08
N ALA A 172 -4.78 -6.84 13.11
CA ALA A 172 -4.91 -5.42 12.84
C ALA A 172 -5.56 -5.19 11.47
N ILE A 173 -6.55 -4.30 11.42
CA ILE A 173 -7.15 -3.85 10.17
C ILE A 173 -7.21 -2.32 10.16
N MET A 174 -6.81 -1.73 9.04
CA MET A 174 -6.73 -0.29 8.87
C MET A 174 -7.11 0.13 7.46
N GLY A 175 -7.41 1.41 7.27
CA GLY A 175 -7.73 1.98 5.96
C GLY A 175 -7.31 3.45 5.85
N VAL A 176 -7.49 3.99 4.64
CA VAL A 176 -7.26 5.40 4.33
C VAL A 176 -5.85 5.85 4.69
N HIS A 177 -4.83 5.10 4.25
CA HIS A 177 -3.49 5.67 4.12
C HIS A 177 -3.47 6.72 3.01
N HIS A 178 -4.20 6.46 1.94
CA HIS A 178 -4.45 7.44 0.89
C HIS A 178 -5.83 8.07 1.07
N ALA A 179 -5.87 9.40 1.10
CA ALA A 179 -7.04 10.14 1.52
C ALA A 179 -8.26 10.06 0.59
N ARG A 180 -8.07 9.83 -0.71
CA ARG A 180 -9.13 9.67 -1.72
C ARG A 180 -9.78 8.29 -1.72
N GLU A 181 -9.22 7.33 -1.00
CA GLU A 181 -9.64 5.92 -1.08
C GLU A 181 -10.79 5.63 -0.11
N TRP A 182 -11.90 6.35 -0.22
CA TRP A 182 -12.97 6.36 0.79
C TRP A 182 -13.54 4.97 1.15
N PRO A 183 -13.77 4.03 0.21
CA PRO A 183 -14.25 2.68 0.54
C PRO A 183 -13.36 1.91 1.53
N SER A 184 -12.06 2.21 1.56
CA SER A 184 -11.11 1.55 2.47
C SER A 184 -11.43 1.80 3.95
N GLY A 185 -11.82 3.02 4.31
CA GLY A 185 -12.25 3.37 5.65
C GLY A 185 -13.59 2.71 5.99
N GLU A 186 -14.51 2.69 5.03
CA GLU A 186 -15.85 2.14 5.21
C GLU A 186 -15.75 0.64 5.53
N HIS A 187 -15.03 -0.14 4.71
CA HIS A 187 -14.86 -1.58 4.95
C HIS A 187 -14.19 -1.89 6.29
N THR A 188 -13.25 -1.02 6.71
CA THR A 188 -12.55 -1.16 7.99
C THR A 188 -13.48 -0.95 9.18
N ILE A 189 -14.31 0.10 9.19
CA ILE A 189 -15.26 0.35 10.28
C ILE A 189 -16.46 -0.61 10.23
N GLU A 190 -16.93 -1.02 9.04
CA GLU A 190 -18.02 -1.99 8.92
C GLU A 190 -17.62 -3.35 9.49
N PHE A 191 -16.36 -3.77 9.33
CA PHE A 191 -15.86 -4.97 10.01
C PHE A 191 -15.87 -4.84 11.54
N ALA A 192 -15.59 -3.66 12.09
CA ALA A 192 -15.76 -3.43 13.52
C ALA A 192 -17.22 -3.59 13.98
N TYR A 193 -18.17 -3.00 13.26
CA TYR A 193 -19.59 -3.18 13.53
C TYR A 193 -20.02 -4.66 13.44
N ASP A 194 -19.53 -5.38 12.43
CA ASP A 194 -19.82 -6.81 12.25
C ASP A 194 -19.37 -7.64 13.45
N LEU A 195 -18.12 -7.44 13.88
CA LEU A 195 -17.55 -8.14 15.04
C LEU A 195 -18.35 -7.85 16.32
N VAL A 196 -18.69 -6.59 16.57
CA VAL A 196 -19.38 -6.18 17.80
C VAL A 196 -20.83 -6.67 17.84
N LYS A 197 -21.55 -6.60 16.72
CA LYS A 197 -22.94 -7.04 16.62
C LYS A 197 -23.08 -8.56 16.71
N ASN A 198 -22.11 -9.30 16.16
CA ASN A 198 -22.19 -10.75 16.06
C ASN A 198 -21.51 -11.49 17.23
N TYR A 199 -20.77 -10.81 18.11
CA TYR A 199 -20.25 -11.45 19.32
C TYR A 199 -21.38 -11.90 20.25
N GLY A 200 -21.43 -13.20 20.54
CA GLY A 200 -22.50 -13.86 21.30
C GLY A 200 -23.70 -14.28 20.45
N GLN A 201 -23.71 -13.99 19.15
CA GLN A 201 -24.78 -14.36 18.20
C GLN A 201 -24.26 -15.33 17.13
N ASP A 202 -23.13 -15.02 16.52
CA ASP A 202 -22.43 -15.87 15.56
C ASP A 202 -21.32 -16.67 16.25
N ALA A 203 -21.33 -17.99 16.09
CA ALA A 203 -20.40 -18.89 16.77
C ALA A 203 -18.94 -18.68 16.32
N ARG A 204 -18.71 -18.35 15.04
CA ARG A 204 -17.36 -18.12 14.51
C ARG A 204 -16.80 -16.80 15.03
N VAL A 205 -17.55 -15.71 14.93
CA VAL A 205 -17.13 -14.40 15.44
C VAL A 205 -16.85 -14.46 16.95
N THR A 206 -17.73 -15.13 17.70
CA THR A 206 -17.54 -15.33 19.15
C THR A 206 -16.25 -16.09 19.44
N ALA A 207 -16.04 -17.22 18.78
CA ALA A 207 -14.84 -18.04 18.98
C ALA A 207 -13.54 -17.31 18.57
N LEU A 208 -13.58 -16.43 17.57
CA LEU A 208 -12.44 -15.62 17.16
C LEU A 208 -12.12 -14.53 18.20
N LEU A 209 -13.11 -13.77 18.67
CA LEU A 209 -12.91 -12.71 19.66
C LEU A 209 -12.60 -13.23 21.08
N ASP A 210 -12.94 -14.48 21.36
CA ASP A 210 -12.48 -15.19 22.56
C ASP A 210 -10.98 -15.51 22.53
N LYS A 211 -10.42 -15.64 21.33
CA LYS A 211 -9.04 -16.10 21.10
C LYS A 211 -8.10 -15.00 20.61
N ALA A 212 -8.59 -13.90 20.06
CA ALA A 212 -7.79 -12.78 19.56
C ALA A 212 -8.24 -11.45 20.16
N ARG A 213 -7.39 -10.43 19.96
CA ARG A 213 -7.74 -9.01 20.05
C ARG A 213 -7.68 -8.42 18.64
N VAL A 214 -8.64 -7.56 18.29
CA VAL A 214 -8.72 -6.93 16.97
C VAL A 214 -8.50 -5.43 17.12
N LEU A 215 -7.49 -4.89 16.45
CA LEU A 215 -7.22 -3.46 16.37
C LEU A 215 -7.79 -2.90 15.08
N VAL A 216 -8.58 -1.84 15.18
CA VAL A 216 -9.22 -1.19 14.04
C VAL A 216 -8.82 0.28 14.00
N VAL A 217 -8.21 0.72 12.90
CA VAL A 217 -7.87 2.12 12.62
C VAL A 217 -8.46 2.52 11.26
N PRO A 218 -9.72 2.99 11.20
CA PRO A 218 -10.40 3.24 9.93
C PRO A 218 -9.76 4.32 9.06
N VAL A 219 -9.12 5.32 9.70
CA VAL A 219 -8.50 6.45 9.01
C VAL A 219 -7.09 6.69 9.54
N VAL A 220 -6.07 6.28 8.78
CA VAL A 220 -4.66 6.52 9.13
C VAL A 220 -4.24 7.95 8.77
N ASN A 221 -4.52 8.39 7.55
CA ASN A 221 -4.24 9.73 7.05
C ASN A 221 -5.40 10.68 7.37
N VAL A 222 -5.54 11.04 8.65
CA VAL A 222 -6.67 11.84 9.16
C VAL A 222 -6.77 13.22 8.52
N ASP A 223 -5.65 13.90 8.29
CA ASP A 223 -5.66 15.25 7.71
C ASP A 223 -6.01 15.21 6.23
N GLY A 224 -5.33 14.36 5.47
CA GLY A 224 -5.61 14.21 4.05
C GLY A 224 -7.06 13.80 3.81
N PHE A 225 -7.59 12.87 4.62
CA PHE A 225 -8.97 12.41 4.51
C PHE A 225 -9.99 13.50 4.86
N ASP A 226 -9.73 14.29 5.90
CA ASP A 226 -10.62 15.41 6.24
C ASP A 226 -10.68 16.41 5.08
N ARG A 227 -9.53 16.74 4.47
CA ARG A 227 -9.46 17.58 3.26
C ARG A 227 -10.21 16.95 2.09
N SER A 228 -10.04 15.65 1.84
CA SER A 228 -10.71 14.99 0.72
C SER A 228 -12.23 14.96 0.89
N ARG A 229 -12.73 14.92 2.13
CA ARG A 229 -14.17 14.93 2.40
C ARG A 229 -14.80 16.31 2.51
N THR A 230 -14.04 17.32 2.95
CA THR A 230 -14.61 18.62 3.32
C THR A 230 -14.22 19.76 2.38
N ASP A 231 -13.12 19.63 1.63
CA ASP A 231 -12.72 20.66 0.67
C ASP A 231 -13.42 20.43 -0.67
N GLY A 232 -14.36 21.31 -0.99
CA GLY A 232 -15.13 21.29 -2.23
C GLY A 232 -16.62 21.09 -1.97
N ALA A 233 -17.35 22.17 -1.73
CA ALA A 233 -18.80 22.13 -1.78
C ALA A 233 -19.25 22.25 -3.24
N LEU A 234 -19.96 21.25 -3.75
CA LEU A 234 -20.77 21.42 -4.94
C LEU A 234 -21.92 22.37 -4.59
N ILE A 235 -21.77 23.65 -4.92
CA ILE A 235 -22.88 24.60 -4.84
C ILE A 235 -23.56 24.59 -6.22
N ASP A 236 -24.65 23.83 -6.34
CA ASP A 236 -25.48 23.90 -7.55
C ASP A 236 -26.32 25.18 -7.54
N LEU A 237 -25.81 26.22 -8.21
CA LEU A 237 -26.55 27.48 -8.34
C LEU A 237 -27.70 27.42 -9.36
N ARG A 238 -27.81 26.35 -10.16
CA ARG A 238 -28.91 26.19 -11.13
C ARG A 238 -30.24 25.92 -10.41
N GLU A 239 -30.19 25.32 -9.22
CA GLU A 239 -31.36 25.18 -8.32
C GLU A 239 -31.77 26.52 -7.70
N ALA A 240 -30.85 27.49 -7.61
CA ALA A 240 -31.11 28.81 -7.05
C ALA A 240 -31.69 29.82 -8.07
N ASP A 241 -31.61 29.55 -9.38
CA ASP A 241 -32.03 30.50 -10.43
C ASP A 241 -32.93 29.95 -11.56
N ASN A 242 -33.48 28.73 -11.43
CA ASN A 242 -34.31 28.08 -12.46
C ASN A 242 -33.59 27.85 -13.82
N GLY A 243 -32.30 27.51 -13.80
CA GLY A 243 -31.56 27.08 -15.00
C GLY A 243 -30.84 28.19 -15.77
N GLY A 244 -30.38 29.23 -15.08
CA GLY A 244 -29.55 30.29 -15.65
C GLY A 244 -28.10 29.86 -15.92
N THR A 245 -27.37 30.74 -16.62
CA THR A 245 -26.08 30.47 -17.27
C THR A 245 -24.86 30.59 -16.34
N ALA A 246 -25.03 30.62 -15.02
CA ALA A 246 -23.94 30.81 -14.06
C ALA A 246 -23.63 29.53 -13.28
N ALA A 247 -22.62 28.79 -13.72
CA ALA A 247 -21.98 27.75 -12.91
C ALA A 247 -20.95 28.41 -11.98
N ILE A 248 -21.08 28.25 -10.66
CA ILE A 248 -19.97 28.54 -9.73
C ILE A 248 -19.16 27.27 -9.52
N LEU A 249 -17.84 27.48 -9.54
CA LEU A 249 -16.74 26.53 -9.40
C LEU A 249 -16.91 25.61 -8.18
N GLY A 250 -17.43 24.40 -8.40
CA GLY A 250 -17.06 23.23 -7.62
C GLY A 250 -15.96 22.51 -8.39
N THR A 251 -14.69 22.81 -8.14
CA THR A 251 -13.64 21.84 -8.48
C THR A 251 -13.91 20.57 -7.67
N PRO A 252 -13.37 19.39 -8.01
CA PRO A 252 -13.32 18.30 -7.04
C PRO A 252 -12.29 18.64 -5.96
N GLY A 253 -12.49 19.74 -5.22
CA GLY A 253 -11.58 20.43 -4.30
C GLY A 253 -10.29 19.68 -3.99
N ASN A 254 -10.24 19.05 -2.81
CA ASN A 254 -9.20 18.06 -2.49
C ASN A 254 -9.76 16.62 -2.50
N ALA A 255 -10.90 16.37 -3.13
CA ALA A 255 -11.52 15.04 -3.16
C ALA A 255 -10.57 13.94 -3.66
N TYR A 256 -9.69 14.29 -4.61
CA TYR A 256 -8.68 13.38 -5.16
C TYR A 256 -7.32 13.42 -4.44
N LYS A 257 -7.23 14.09 -3.29
CA LYS A 257 -6.01 14.13 -2.47
C LYS A 257 -5.63 12.72 -2.03
N ARG A 258 -4.39 12.34 -2.34
CA ARG A 258 -3.79 11.05 -1.95
C ARG A 258 -2.97 11.17 -0.68
N LYS A 259 -1.95 12.03 -0.73
CA LYS A 259 -0.90 12.18 0.28
C LYS A 259 -1.41 12.84 1.57
N ASN A 260 -0.58 12.84 2.61
CA ASN A 260 -0.89 13.56 3.85
C ASN A 260 -0.76 15.10 3.68
N CYS A 261 -0.75 15.82 4.79
CA CYS A 261 -0.74 17.29 4.83
C CYS A 261 0.65 17.92 4.99
N ARG A 262 1.74 17.22 4.66
CA ARG A 262 3.10 17.80 4.65
C ARG A 262 3.22 18.88 3.58
N VAL A 263 3.35 20.14 3.97
CA VAL A 263 3.47 21.27 3.02
C VAL A 263 4.93 21.60 2.68
N ILE A 264 5.83 21.44 3.64
CA ILE A 264 7.27 21.68 3.46
C ILE A 264 8.01 20.39 3.82
N ASP A 265 8.89 19.95 2.93
CA ASP A 265 9.61 18.69 3.12
C ASP A 265 10.41 18.64 4.44
N GLY A 266 10.19 17.58 5.22
CA GLY A 266 10.86 17.37 6.51
C GLY A 266 10.57 18.41 7.59
N VAL A 267 9.65 19.34 7.37
CA VAL A 267 9.34 20.43 8.30
C VAL A 267 7.90 20.34 8.76
N ASP A 268 7.70 20.47 10.08
CA ASP A 268 6.38 20.62 10.66
C ASP A 268 5.89 22.07 10.50
N THR A 269 4.64 22.23 10.08
CA THR A 269 4.04 23.53 9.77
C THR A 269 2.89 23.81 10.72
N PRO A 270 2.54 25.08 11.01
CA PRO A 270 1.40 25.38 11.88
C PRO A 270 0.11 24.72 11.40
N ASP A 271 -0.72 24.26 12.34
CA ASP A 271 -2.01 23.62 12.04
C ASP A 271 -2.86 24.46 11.07
N GLY A 272 -3.46 23.80 10.08
CA GLY A 272 -4.30 24.44 9.07
C GLY A 272 -3.53 25.00 7.86
N THR A 273 -2.19 24.91 7.86
CA THR A 273 -1.37 25.29 6.69
C THR A 273 -1.75 24.46 5.46
N CYS A 274 -2.15 23.19 5.64
CA CYS A 274 -2.57 22.33 4.54
C CYS A 274 -3.80 22.87 3.80
N ALA A 275 -4.78 23.45 4.52
CA ALA A 275 -5.97 24.06 3.91
C ALA A 275 -5.59 25.21 2.96
N LEU A 276 -4.67 26.07 3.43
CA LEU A 276 -4.21 27.24 2.68
C LEU A 276 -3.42 26.84 1.44
N ALA A 277 -2.56 25.83 1.57
CA ALA A 277 -1.76 25.32 0.47
C ALA A 277 -2.62 24.59 -0.58
N GLY A 278 -3.67 23.90 -0.13
CA GLY A 278 -4.66 23.22 -0.98
C GLY A 278 -5.44 24.17 -1.89
N ALA A 279 -5.63 25.45 -1.50
CA ALA A 279 -6.29 26.44 -2.35
C ALA A 279 -5.56 26.71 -3.68
N THR A 280 -4.27 26.41 -3.75
CA THR A 280 -3.43 26.58 -4.95
C THR A 280 -2.98 25.24 -5.57
N SER A 281 -3.48 24.13 -5.04
CA SER A 281 -3.07 22.76 -5.39
C SER A 281 -4.34 21.91 -5.59
N PRO A 282 -4.94 21.95 -6.79
CA PRO A 282 -6.11 21.14 -7.10
C PRO A 282 -5.83 19.65 -6.84
N GLY A 283 -6.76 18.95 -6.15
CA GLY A 283 -6.55 17.55 -5.78
C GLY A 283 -5.41 17.31 -4.79
N GLY A 284 -4.85 18.36 -4.17
CA GLY A 284 -3.69 18.26 -3.28
C GLY A 284 -2.40 17.86 -3.99
N PHE A 285 -2.34 17.99 -5.32
CA PHE A 285 -1.18 17.62 -6.13
C PHE A 285 0.08 18.42 -5.75
N GLY A 286 1.23 17.74 -5.72
CA GLY A 286 2.51 18.37 -5.39
C GLY A 286 2.75 18.60 -3.88
N ILE A 287 1.77 18.28 -3.03
CA ILE A 287 1.82 18.53 -1.58
C ILE A 287 1.59 17.24 -0.82
N GLY A 288 2.42 16.99 0.19
CA GLY A 288 2.29 15.84 1.09
C GLY A 288 3.36 14.79 0.87
N VAL A 289 3.41 13.84 1.80
CA VAL A 289 4.14 12.58 1.70
C VAL A 289 3.14 11.46 1.48
N ASP A 290 3.49 10.48 0.65
CA ASP A 290 2.71 9.25 0.51
C ASP A 290 2.92 8.39 1.76
N PRO A 291 1.91 8.21 2.63
CA PRO A 291 2.08 7.44 3.85
C PRO A 291 2.44 5.98 3.58
N ASN A 292 2.00 5.40 2.45
CA ASN A 292 2.33 4.03 2.07
C ASN A 292 3.61 3.93 1.21
N ARG A 293 4.49 4.94 1.29
CA ARG A 293 5.91 4.90 0.90
C ARG A 293 6.86 5.29 2.04
N ASN A 294 6.31 5.61 3.20
CA ASN A 294 7.05 6.21 4.31
C ASN A 294 7.42 5.21 5.43
N TYR A 295 7.07 3.94 5.31
CA TYR A 295 7.47 2.92 6.29
C TYR A 295 8.92 2.48 6.12
N GLY A 296 9.54 1.94 7.18
CA GLY A 296 10.97 1.66 7.22
C GLY A 296 11.47 0.49 6.36
N GLY A 297 10.60 -0.47 5.99
CA GLY A 297 10.98 -1.65 5.23
C GLY A 297 11.39 -1.29 3.80
N PHE A 298 12.67 -1.48 3.47
CA PHE A 298 13.26 -1.14 2.16
C PHE A 298 13.03 0.32 1.71
N TRP A 299 12.74 1.21 2.64
CA TRP A 299 12.44 2.62 2.37
C TRP A 299 13.47 3.28 1.43
N GLY A 300 12.99 4.03 0.45
CA GLY A 300 13.84 4.70 -0.53
C GLY A 300 14.35 3.84 -1.67
N GLY A 301 13.78 2.65 -1.84
CA GLY A 301 14.05 1.79 -2.97
C GLY A 301 13.15 2.09 -4.17
N PRO A 302 13.12 1.19 -5.16
CA PRO A 302 12.23 1.30 -6.31
C PRO A 302 10.77 1.48 -5.90
N GLY A 303 9.99 2.16 -6.75
CA GLY A 303 8.57 2.38 -6.48
C GLY A 303 8.21 3.57 -5.60
N ALA A 304 9.21 4.30 -5.12
CA ALA A 304 9.04 5.43 -4.22
C ALA A 304 9.90 6.60 -4.72
N SER A 305 9.29 7.77 -4.93
CA SER A 305 9.98 8.94 -5.47
C SER A 305 10.68 9.73 -4.36
N ASP A 306 11.81 10.36 -4.70
CA ASP A 306 12.50 11.34 -3.86
C ASP A 306 12.17 12.79 -4.24
N LEU A 307 11.30 13.00 -5.24
CA LEU A 307 10.80 14.31 -5.62
C LEU A 307 9.55 14.64 -4.79
N PHE A 308 9.61 15.72 -4.00
CA PHE A 308 8.51 16.14 -3.11
C PHE A 308 7.14 16.26 -3.82
N ALA A 309 7.14 16.74 -5.06
CA ALA A 309 5.92 16.94 -5.83
C ALA A 309 5.26 15.63 -6.32
N ASP A 310 6.00 14.53 -6.31
CA ASP A 310 5.56 13.24 -6.85
C ASP A 310 4.43 12.63 -6.00
N PRO A 311 3.41 11.99 -6.61
CA PRO A 311 2.36 11.29 -5.87
C PRO A 311 2.85 10.14 -4.99
N THR A 312 4.02 9.56 -5.30
CA THR A 312 4.69 8.49 -4.54
C THR A 312 5.85 9.00 -3.68
N TYR A 313 5.88 10.31 -3.39
CA TYR A 313 6.96 10.90 -2.61
C TYR A 313 7.09 10.22 -1.24
N ARG A 314 8.26 9.64 -0.98
CA ARG A 314 8.55 8.76 0.16
C ARG A 314 8.75 9.46 1.50
N GLY A 315 8.81 10.80 1.50
CA GLY A 315 9.18 11.61 2.66
C GLY A 315 10.68 11.85 2.80
N ALA A 316 11.06 12.73 3.72
CA ALA A 316 12.46 13.08 3.98
C ALA A 316 13.25 11.96 4.67
N GLY A 317 12.55 11.01 5.29
CA GLY A 317 13.12 9.88 6.02
C GLY A 317 12.08 8.78 6.22
N PRO A 318 12.52 7.55 6.54
CA PRO A 318 11.58 6.51 6.97
C PRO A 318 10.91 6.95 8.28
N PHE A 319 9.60 6.79 8.35
CA PHE A 319 8.77 7.27 9.46
C PHE A 319 8.90 8.77 9.73
N SER A 320 9.11 9.59 8.69
CA SER A 320 9.08 11.04 8.84
C SER A 320 7.69 11.58 9.18
N GLU A 321 6.63 10.83 8.86
CA GLU A 321 5.25 11.27 9.04
C GLU A 321 4.66 10.77 10.37
N PRO A 322 3.93 11.63 11.11
CA PRO A 322 3.30 11.22 12.37
C PRO A 322 2.29 10.09 12.19
N GLU A 323 1.61 10.02 11.04
CA GLU A 323 0.66 8.95 10.73
C GLU A 323 1.35 7.58 10.65
N THR A 324 2.53 7.49 10.04
CA THR A 324 3.28 6.23 9.96
C THR A 324 3.99 5.89 11.26
N GLN A 325 4.44 6.89 12.02
CA GLN A 325 4.94 6.71 13.40
C GLN A 325 3.88 6.10 14.32
N ASN A 326 2.63 6.56 14.20
CA ASN A 326 1.49 6.03 14.94
C ASN A 326 1.26 4.53 14.67
N ILE A 327 1.26 4.12 13.39
CA ILE A 327 1.12 2.70 13.03
C ILE A 327 2.33 1.88 13.46
N ARG A 328 3.55 2.45 13.35
CA ARG A 328 4.76 1.83 13.88
C ARG A 328 4.61 1.50 15.35
N GLU A 329 4.16 2.45 16.16
CA GLU A 329 4.00 2.25 17.60
C GLU A 329 2.89 1.27 17.96
N LEU A 330 1.79 1.28 17.22
CA LEU A 330 0.69 0.33 17.39
C LEU A 330 1.18 -1.11 17.17
N VAL A 331 1.86 -1.36 16.04
CA VAL A 331 2.38 -2.68 15.68
C VAL A 331 3.55 -3.08 16.59
N SER A 332 4.49 -2.18 16.88
CA SER A 332 5.63 -2.47 17.77
C SER A 332 5.23 -2.71 19.22
N GLY A 333 4.10 -2.17 19.65
CA GLY A 333 3.56 -2.31 21.01
C GLY A 333 2.61 -3.49 21.21
N ARG A 334 2.39 -4.31 20.17
CA ARG A 334 1.40 -5.41 20.15
C ARG A 334 1.95 -6.63 19.41
N GLN A 335 1.43 -7.82 19.71
CA GLN A 335 1.78 -9.05 19.00
C GLN A 335 0.88 -9.22 17.78
N VAL A 336 1.06 -8.36 16.77
CA VAL A 336 0.27 -8.38 15.53
C VAL A 336 0.74 -9.55 14.66
N THR A 337 -0.08 -10.62 14.61
CA THR A 337 0.24 -11.84 13.87
C THR A 337 -0.32 -11.80 12.44
N THR A 338 -1.36 -11.00 12.20
CA THR A 338 -1.92 -10.75 10.87
C THR A 338 -2.39 -9.30 10.76
N LEU A 339 -2.15 -8.68 9.60
CA LEU A 339 -2.48 -7.29 9.31
C LEU A 339 -3.14 -7.17 7.93
N ILE A 340 -4.20 -6.37 7.84
CA ILE A 340 -4.77 -5.89 6.58
C ILE A 340 -4.70 -4.36 6.54
N THR A 341 -4.21 -3.81 5.43
CA THR A 341 -4.38 -2.41 5.07
C THR A 341 -5.29 -2.30 3.85
N ASN A 342 -6.41 -1.61 4.01
CA ASN A 342 -7.39 -1.41 2.95
C ASN A 342 -7.04 -0.16 2.13
N HIS A 343 -7.14 -0.32 0.82
CA HIS A 343 -6.93 0.68 -0.22
C HIS A 343 -8.07 0.58 -1.26
N THR A 344 -8.08 1.46 -2.25
CA THR A 344 -9.08 1.52 -3.33
C THR A 344 -8.42 2.16 -4.55
N PHE A 345 -8.44 1.59 -5.75
CA PHE A 345 -9.21 0.45 -6.26
C PHE A 345 -8.31 -0.43 -7.14
N SER A 346 -8.74 -1.66 -7.44
CA SER A 346 -8.24 -2.55 -8.52
C SER A 346 -8.77 -4.00 -8.42
N ASN A 347 -9.61 -4.34 -7.43
CA ASN A 347 -10.00 -5.71 -7.09
C ASN A 347 -8.80 -6.63 -6.82
N LEU A 348 -7.92 -6.23 -5.90
CA LEU A 348 -6.69 -6.98 -5.60
C LEU A 348 -6.57 -7.37 -4.13
N VAL A 349 -5.94 -8.52 -3.90
CA VAL A 349 -5.37 -8.93 -2.62
C VAL A 349 -3.87 -9.02 -2.83
N LEU A 350 -3.15 -7.97 -2.42
CA LEU A 350 -1.71 -7.85 -2.58
C LEU A 350 -0.99 -8.44 -1.36
N ARG A 351 0.14 -9.06 -1.63
CA ARG A 351 0.99 -9.71 -0.62
C ARG A 351 2.47 -9.34 -0.82
N PRO A 352 3.29 -9.43 0.23
CA PRO A 352 4.73 -9.22 0.13
C PRO A 352 5.41 -10.16 -0.88
N ASN A 353 6.58 -9.79 -1.41
CA ASN A 353 7.19 -8.47 -1.27
C ASN A 353 6.60 -7.47 -2.29
N GLY A 354 6.71 -6.19 -1.98
CA GLY A 354 6.46 -5.08 -2.88
C GLY A 354 7.59 -4.85 -3.87
N VAL A 355 8.73 -5.54 -3.77
CA VAL A 355 9.86 -5.43 -4.71
C VAL A 355 10.04 -6.74 -5.46
N HIS A 356 10.30 -6.65 -6.77
CA HIS A 356 10.59 -7.80 -7.62
C HIS A 356 11.77 -8.62 -7.05
N PRO A 357 11.67 -9.96 -6.96
CA PRO A 357 12.66 -10.79 -6.26
C PRO A 357 14.08 -10.70 -6.85
N ASP A 358 14.20 -10.50 -8.16
CA ASP A 358 15.49 -10.35 -8.85
C ASP A 358 16.15 -8.97 -8.68
N THR A 359 15.45 -7.99 -8.12
CA THR A 359 16.01 -6.66 -7.90
C THR A 359 17.17 -6.75 -6.91
N ILE A 360 18.33 -6.21 -7.29
CA ILE A 360 19.51 -6.18 -6.42
C ILE A 360 19.26 -5.18 -5.29
N GLY A 361 19.10 -5.72 -4.09
CA GLY A 361 18.83 -4.94 -2.89
C GLY A 361 20.10 -4.35 -2.26
N PRO A 362 19.96 -3.76 -1.06
CA PRO A 362 21.03 -3.00 -0.38
C PRO A 362 22.28 -3.84 -0.06
N GLY A 363 22.12 -5.15 0.09
CA GLY A 363 23.20 -6.10 0.34
C GLY A 363 24.00 -6.51 -0.90
N GLY A 364 23.74 -5.91 -2.07
CA GLY A 364 24.41 -6.27 -3.32
C GLY A 364 24.00 -7.64 -3.88
N ILE A 365 22.92 -8.22 -3.36
CA ILE A 365 22.33 -9.49 -3.77
C ILE A 365 20.83 -9.29 -4.05
N PRO A 366 20.20 -10.19 -4.83
CA PRO A 366 18.75 -10.14 -5.04
C PRO A 366 17.98 -10.06 -3.71
N VAL A 367 16.92 -9.26 -3.68
CA VAL A 367 15.99 -9.18 -2.54
C VAL A 367 15.48 -10.59 -2.21
N GLY A 368 15.10 -11.34 -3.24
CA GLY A 368 14.52 -12.67 -3.14
C GLY A 368 13.03 -12.62 -2.82
N ASP A 369 12.40 -13.78 -2.92
CA ASP A 369 11.00 -13.93 -2.53
C ASP A 369 10.84 -13.92 -1.00
N ALA A 370 9.62 -13.70 -0.52
CA ALA A 370 9.28 -13.86 0.88
C ALA A 370 9.54 -15.32 1.31
N PRO A 371 10.25 -15.59 2.43
CA PRO A 371 10.43 -16.95 2.92
C PRO A 371 9.13 -17.71 3.17
N ASP A 372 8.04 -16.99 3.48
CA ASP A 372 6.71 -17.53 3.72
C ASP A 372 5.79 -17.47 2.47
N GLU A 373 6.34 -17.25 1.28
CA GLU A 373 5.59 -17.05 0.03
C GLU A 373 4.46 -18.07 -0.17
N ALA A 374 4.75 -19.36 0.00
CA ALA A 374 3.76 -20.41 -0.23
C ALA A 374 2.54 -20.26 0.69
N ALA A 375 2.76 -19.90 1.96
CA ALA A 375 1.69 -19.68 2.94
C ALA A 375 0.94 -18.37 2.66
N LEU A 376 1.68 -17.29 2.35
CA LEU A 376 1.10 -15.99 1.99
C LEU A 376 0.22 -16.09 0.75
N LYS A 377 0.68 -16.81 -0.29
CA LYS A 377 -0.09 -17.04 -1.51
C LYS A 377 -1.34 -17.88 -1.25
N ALA A 378 -1.25 -18.94 -0.46
CA ALA A 378 -2.40 -19.79 -0.14
C ALA A 378 -3.48 -19.02 0.64
N LEU A 379 -3.09 -18.27 1.67
CA LEU A 379 -4.03 -17.46 2.45
C LEU A 379 -4.65 -16.33 1.60
N GLY A 380 -3.84 -15.64 0.79
CA GLY A 380 -4.31 -14.62 -0.16
C GLY A 380 -5.34 -15.19 -1.15
N ALA A 381 -5.10 -16.41 -1.66
CA ALA A 381 -6.03 -17.07 -2.58
C ALA A 381 -7.36 -17.44 -1.89
N ASN A 382 -7.31 -17.88 -0.63
CA ASN A 382 -8.50 -18.18 0.15
C ASN A 382 -9.37 -16.93 0.39
N MET A 383 -8.74 -15.79 0.65
CA MET A 383 -9.41 -14.49 0.79
C MET A 383 -10.00 -14.02 -0.56
N ALA A 384 -9.19 -14.04 -1.62
CA ALA A 384 -9.61 -13.62 -2.96
C ALA A 384 -10.75 -14.47 -3.55
N ALA A 385 -10.86 -15.74 -3.15
CA ALA A 385 -11.97 -16.61 -3.56
C ALA A 385 -13.35 -16.14 -3.05
N GLN A 386 -13.40 -15.17 -2.12
CA GLN A 386 -14.63 -14.68 -1.51
C GLN A 386 -15.22 -13.46 -2.21
N ASN A 387 -14.42 -12.73 -2.98
CA ASN A 387 -14.79 -11.47 -3.62
C ASN A 387 -14.44 -11.41 -5.11
N GLY A 388 -13.70 -12.40 -5.64
CA GLY A 388 -13.31 -12.43 -7.04
C GLY A 388 -12.10 -11.56 -7.37
N TYR A 389 -11.40 -11.08 -6.35
CA TYR A 389 -10.20 -10.27 -6.52
C TYR A 389 -9.03 -11.11 -7.03
N LYS A 390 -8.02 -10.48 -7.60
CA LYS A 390 -6.77 -11.15 -7.98
C LYS A 390 -5.78 -11.13 -6.81
N ASN A 391 -5.30 -12.31 -6.43
CA ASN A 391 -4.20 -12.46 -5.48
C ASN A 391 -2.86 -12.41 -6.24
N GLN A 392 -2.00 -11.44 -5.92
CA GLN A 392 -0.72 -11.22 -6.59
C GLN A 392 0.28 -10.50 -5.66
N HIS A 393 1.57 -10.51 -5.99
CA HIS A 393 2.55 -9.70 -5.25
C HIS A 393 2.30 -8.21 -5.46
N GLY A 394 2.74 -7.37 -4.51
CA GLY A 394 2.73 -5.91 -4.68
C GLY A 394 3.50 -5.47 -5.93
N TRP A 395 4.69 -6.05 -6.17
CA TRP A 395 5.53 -5.70 -7.33
C TRP A 395 4.91 -6.04 -8.69
N GLU A 396 3.93 -6.96 -8.75
CA GLU A 396 3.25 -7.31 -10.00
C GLU A 396 2.37 -6.17 -10.54
N LEU A 397 2.06 -5.16 -9.70
CA LEU A 397 1.58 -3.86 -10.18
C LEU A 397 2.75 -3.04 -10.72
N TYR A 398 3.67 -2.74 -9.83
CA TYR A 398 4.96 -2.09 -10.02
C TYR A 398 5.71 -2.23 -8.68
N ASP A 399 7.04 -2.10 -8.68
CA ASP A 399 7.78 -2.11 -7.40
C ASP A 399 7.21 -1.06 -6.45
N THR A 400 7.10 -1.39 -5.16
CA THR A 400 6.66 -0.50 -4.08
C THR A 400 7.54 -0.75 -2.86
N THR A 401 8.23 0.29 -2.39
CA THR A 401 9.00 0.23 -1.14
C THR A 401 8.44 1.17 -0.08
N GLY A 402 8.65 0.82 1.18
CA GLY A 402 8.12 1.59 2.31
C GLY A 402 6.60 1.48 2.48
N THR A 403 6.00 0.35 2.07
CA THR A 403 4.59 0.04 2.32
C THR A 403 4.37 -0.57 3.71
N THR A 404 3.14 -0.49 4.21
CA THR A 404 2.74 -0.87 5.57
C THR A 404 2.87 -2.37 5.81
N GLU A 405 2.32 -3.18 4.90
CA GLU A 405 2.27 -4.63 4.96
C GLU A 405 3.66 -5.25 4.80
N ASP A 406 4.49 -4.72 3.89
CA ASP A 406 5.87 -5.17 3.72
C ASP A 406 6.72 -4.84 4.95
N TRP A 407 6.61 -3.61 5.48
CA TRP A 407 7.33 -3.25 6.70
C TRP A 407 6.87 -4.12 7.87
N SER A 408 5.57 -4.30 8.06
CA SER A 408 5.03 -5.14 9.14
C SER A 408 5.54 -6.58 9.05
N TYR A 409 5.52 -7.18 7.86
CA TYR A 409 6.07 -8.51 7.62
C TYR A 409 7.57 -8.56 7.89
N ASN A 410 8.35 -7.61 7.38
CA ASN A 410 9.81 -7.59 7.58
C ASN A 410 10.24 -7.21 9.01
N ALA A 411 9.41 -6.50 9.77
CA ALA A 411 9.69 -6.11 11.15
C ALA A 411 9.20 -7.16 12.16
N THR A 412 8.11 -7.87 11.87
CA THR A 412 7.46 -8.77 12.85
C THR A 412 7.40 -10.23 12.40
N GLY A 413 7.43 -10.50 11.09
CA GLY A 413 7.09 -11.82 10.55
C GLY A 413 5.60 -12.16 10.61
N GLY A 414 4.74 -11.26 11.08
CA GLY A 414 3.28 -11.39 10.94
C GLY A 414 2.86 -11.23 9.47
N PHE A 415 1.79 -11.91 9.05
CA PHE A 415 1.35 -11.86 7.65
C PHE A 415 0.60 -10.55 7.38
N GLY A 416 1.10 -9.74 6.45
CA GLY A 416 0.49 -8.49 6.02
C GLY A 416 -0.11 -8.62 4.61
N TYR A 417 -1.26 -7.98 4.38
CA TYR A 417 -1.88 -7.87 3.06
C TYR A 417 -2.41 -6.47 2.81
N THR A 418 -2.42 -6.09 1.53
CA THR A 418 -3.11 -4.89 1.04
C THR A 418 -4.32 -5.30 0.21
N PHE A 419 -5.49 -4.72 0.50
CA PHE A 419 -6.69 -4.90 -0.34
C PHE A 419 -6.90 -3.67 -1.20
N GLU A 420 -7.05 -3.83 -2.52
CA GLU A 420 -7.47 -2.77 -3.43
C GLU A 420 -8.96 -2.95 -3.74
N ILE A 421 -9.81 -2.24 -3.01
CA ILE A 421 -11.26 -2.47 -3.00
C ILE A 421 -11.94 -1.85 -4.23
N GLY A 422 -12.79 -2.62 -4.90
CA GLY A 422 -13.56 -2.14 -6.04
C GLY A 422 -12.76 -2.11 -7.35
N PRO A 423 -13.46 -2.04 -8.50
CA PRO A 423 -12.81 -2.25 -9.80
C PRO A 423 -12.24 -1.00 -10.47
N ASP A 424 -12.85 0.19 -10.30
CA ASP A 424 -12.67 1.25 -11.29
C ASP A 424 -12.72 2.71 -10.81
N GLU A 425 -13.14 3.02 -9.58
CA GLU A 425 -13.30 4.40 -9.12
C GLU A 425 -12.89 4.56 -7.64
N PHE A 426 -12.35 5.74 -7.28
CA PHE A 426 -12.06 6.09 -5.88
C PHE A 426 -13.33 6.37 -5.07
N HIS A 427 -14.33 7.00 -5.69
CA HIS A 427 -15.62 7.36 -5.08
C HIS A 427 -16.81 6.76 -5.87
N PRO A 428 -16.93 5.43 -5.95
CA PRO A 428 -18.09 4.81 -6.60
C PRO A 428 -19.40 5.18 -5.88
N PRO A 429 -20.57 5.00 -6.52
CA PRO A 429 -21.84 5.01 -5.81
C PRO A 429 -21.79 4.09 -4.58
N PHE A 430 -22.22 4.58 -3.43
CA PHE A 430 -22.13 3.89 -2.15
C PHE A 430 -22.75 2.47 -2.17
N PRO A 431 -23.83 2.18 -2.91
CA PRO A 431 -24.32 0.80 -3.06
C PRO A 431 -23.27 -0.19 -3.59
N LYS A 432 -22.32 0.26 -4.43
CA LYS A 432 -21.21 -0.59 -4.85
C LYS A 432 -20.29 -0.92 -3.66
N VAL A 433 -20.05 0.03 -2.74
CA VAL A 433 -19.26 -0.22 -1.51
C VAL A 433 -19.92 -1.29 -0.64
N ILE A 434 -21.25 -1.25 -0.56
CA ILE A 434 -22.06 -2.27 0.13
C ILE A 434 -21.89 -3.64 -0.55
N ASP A 435 -22.00 -3.68 -1.88
CA ASP A 435 -21.84 -4.89 -2.69
C ASP A 435 -20.43 -5.49 -2.55
N GLU A 436 -19.37 -4.69 -2.50
CA GLU A 436 -18.01 -5.20 -2.28
C GLU A 436 -17.85 -5.79 -0.87
N TYR A 437 -18.51 -5.21 0.14
CA TYR A 437 -18.41 -5.68 1.53
C TYR A 437 -19.18 -7.00 1.73
N LEU A 438 -20.44 -7.04 1.33
CA LEU A 438 -21.33 -8.19 1.51
C LEU A 438 -21.19 -9.25 0.39
N GLY A 439 -20.54 -8.88 -0.70
CA GLY A 439 -20.48 -9.64 -1.94
C GLY A 439 -21.74 -9.48 -2.78
N ALA A 440 -21.57 -9.44 -4.10
CA ALA A 440 -22.66 -9.39 -5.08
C ALA A 440 -22.49 -10.46 -6.16
N GLY A 441 -23.56 -10.73 -6.91
CA GLY A 441 -23.56 -11.72 -7.99
C GLY A 441 -23.09 -13.10 -7.53
N ALA A 442 -22.02 -13.63 -8.14
CA ALA A 442 -21.43 -14.93 -7.80
C ALA A 442 -20.83 -15.00 -6.38
N TYR A 443 -20.64 -13.85 -5.74
CA TYR A 443 -20.04 -13.71 -4.41
C TYR A 443 -21.05 -13.28 -3.34
N ALA A 444 -22.36 -13.26 -3.65
CA ALA A 444 -23.39 -12.85 -2.71
C ALA A 444 -23.29 -13.60 -1.37
N GLY A 445 -23.20 -12.84 -0.26
CA GLY A 445 -23.06 -13.37 1.10
C GLY A 445 -21.62 -13.70 1.52
N LYS A 446 -20.62 -13.38 0.69
CA LYS A 446 -19.19 -13.55 0.98
C LYS A 446 -18.52 -12.18 1.09
N GLY A 447 -18.09 -11.62 -0.06
CA GLY A 447 -17.45 -10.30 -0.17
C GLY A 447 -16.18 -10.16 0.65
N ASN A 448 -15.78 -8.90 0.86
CA ASN A 448 -14.63 -8.58 1.72
C ASN A 448 -14.87 -8.94 3.18
N ARG A 449 -16.13 -8.96 3.65
CA ARG A 449 -16.47 -9.43 4.99
C ARG A 449 -15.92 -10.83 5.27
N GLU A 450 -16.19 -11.79 4.38
CA GLU A 450 -15.71 -13.17 4.55
C GLU A 450 -14.18 -13.26 4.42
N ALA A 451 -13.58 -12.47 3.52
CA ALA A 451 -12.12 -12.38 3.40
C ALA A 451 -11.45 -11.90 4.72
N TYR A 452 -12.03 -10.89 5.38
CA TYR A 452 -11.53 -10.40 6.67
C TYR A 452 -11.70 -11.42 7.81
N LEU A 453 -12.79 -12.20 7.82
CA LEU A 453 -12.95 -13.30 8.77
C LEU A 453 -11.92 -14.43 8.54
N ILE A 454 -11.51 -14.67 7.29
CA ILE A 454 -10.44 -15.62 6.97
C ILE A 454 -9.09 -15.09 7.50
N ALA A 455 -8.78 -13.81 7.31
CA ALA A 455 -7.57 -13.20 7.88
C ALA A 455 -7.55 -13.23 9.42
N LEU A 456 -8.68 -12.93 10.06
CA LEU A 456 -8.82 -13.04 11.52
C LEU A 456 -8.69 -14.50 12.00
N THR A 457 -9.14 -15.47 11.21
CA THR A 457 -8.92 -16.90 11.50
C THR A 457 -7.43 -17.25 11.43
N ASN A 458 -6.70 -16.70 10.46
CA ASN A 458 -5.24 -16.85 10.40
C ASN A 458 -4.54 -16.25 11.63
N ALA A 459 -5.00 -15.09 12.11
CA ALA A 459 -4.39 -14.42 13.27
C ALA A 459 -4.37 -15.28 14.55
N VAL A 460 -5.33 -16.22 14.69
CA VAL A 460 -5.39 -17.16 15.82
C VAL A 460 -4.75 -18.53 15.52
N ASP A 461 -4.34 -18.79 14.28
CA ASP A 461 -3.74 -20.05 13.87
C ASP A 461 -2.27 -20.13 14.31
N THR A 462 -2.01 -20.96 15.31
CA THR A 462 -0.68 -21.20 15.86
C THR A 462 0.33 -21.78 14.87
N ALA A 463 -0.11 -22.29 13.71
CA ALA A 463 0.81 -22.68 12.64
C ALA A 463 1.48 -21.47 11.96
N THR A 464 0.86 -20.28 12.05
CA THR A 464 1.32 -19.08 11.34
C THR A 464 2.02 -18.06 12.23
N HIS A 465 2.04 -18.27 13.55
CA HIS A 465 2.84 -17.49 14.50
C HIS A 465 3.50 -18.41 15.54
N SER A 466 4.02 -17.85 16.63
CA SER A 466 4.78 -18.57 17.65
C SER A 466 4.08 -18.51 19.00
N VAL A 467 4.32 -19.48 19.88
CA VAL A 467 3.72 -19.49 21.24
C VAL A 467 4.79 -19.67 22.31
N ILE A 468 4.80 -18.79 23.30
CA ILE A 468 5.60 -18.94 24.52
C ILE A 468 4.66 -19.24 25.67
N ALA A 469 4.84 -20.39 26.33
CA ALA A 469 4.02 -20.77 27.48
C ALA A 469 4.89 -21.08 28.70
N GLY A 470 4.37 -20.85 29.90
CA GLY A 470 5.14 -21.13 31.10
C GLY A 470 4.43 -20.79 32.38
N LYS A 471 5.21 -20.76 33.46
CA LYS A 471 4.76 -20.34 34.79
C LYS A 471 5.52 -19.12 35.27
N ALA A 472 4.79 -18.23 35.92
CA ALA A 472 5.30 -17.04 36.58
C ALA A 472 4.32 -16.66 37.72
N PRO A 473 4.69 -15.79 38.66
CA PRO A 473 3.78 -15.40 39.74
C PRO A 473 2.51 -14.73 39.21
N ALA A 474 1.37 -15.03 39.83
CA ALA A 474 0.11 -14.36 39.50
C ALA A 474 0.24 -12.84 39.68
N GLY A 475 -0.27 -12.08 38.71
CA GLY A 475 -0.16 -10.62 38.67
C GLY A 475 1.21 -10.09 38.23
N ALA A 476 2.17 -10.95 37.89
CA ALA A 476 3.43 -10.50 37.31
C ALA A 476 3.23 -9.86 35.94
N THR A 477 3.94 -8.78 35.66
CA THR A 477 4.04 -8.23 34.30
C THR A 477 5.16 -8.94 33.58
N LEU A 478 4.83 -9.62 32.49
CA LEU A 478 5.81 -10.16 31.56
C LEU A 478 6.01 -9.18 30.43
N ARG A 479 7.24 -8.99 29.99
CA ARG A 479 7.56 -8.13 28.86
C ARG A 479 8.50 -8.82 27.90
N LEU A 480 8.19 -8.73 26.61
CA LEU A 480 9.02 -9.23 25.52
C LEU A 480 9.56 -8.03 24.75
N ARG A 481 10.89 -7.94 24.67
CA ARG A 481 11.60 -6.93 23.89
C ARG A 481 12.47 -7.57 22.83
N LYS A 482 12.49 -6.96 21.65
CA LYS A 482 13.47 -7.21 20.59
C LYS A 482 13.89 -5.87 20.02
N GLU A 483 15.18 -5.70 19.77
CA GLU A 483 15.73 -4.53 19.08
C GLU A 483 16.56 -5.02 17.92
N PHE A 484 16.40 -4.37 16.77
CA PHE A 484 17.02 -4.81 15.53
C PHE A 484 17.19 -3.64 14.57
N ALA A 485 17.94 -3.89 13.50
CA ALA A 485 18.03 -2.99 12.38
C ALA A 485 17.03 -3.42 11.29
N THR A 486 16.17 -2.50 10.86
CA THR A 486 15.33 -2.66 9.68
C THR A 486 16.06 -2.03 8.50
N PRO A 487 16.36 -2.78 7.42
CA PRO A 487 17.07 -2.22 6.29
C PRO A 487 16.19 -1.25 5.51
N THR A 488 16.78 -0.11 5.16
CA THR A 488 16.31 0.79 4.11
C THR A 488 17.11 0.52 2.84
N TRP A 489 16.77 1.17 1.73
CA TRP A 489 17.46 0.90 0.46
C TRP A 489 18.95 1.27 0.49
N SER A 490 19.31 2.30 1.24
CA SER A 490 20.67 2.84 1.33
C SER A 490 21.28 2.70 2.72
N GLY A 491 20.64 1.98 3.64
CA GLY A 491 21.09 1.87 5.03
C GLY A 491 20.17 1.03 5.89
N HIS A 492 19.97 1.45 7.14
CA HIS A 492 19.06 0.82 8.08
C HIS A 492 18.60 1.83 9.13
N ILE A 493 17.49 1.50 9.81
CA ILE A 493 16.99 2.22 10.97
C ILE A 493 16.91 1.31 12.19
N PRO A 494 17.07 1.85 13.40
CA PRO A 494 16.77 1.10 14.62
C PRO A 494 15.26 0.88 14.73
N ASP A 495 14.86 -0.36 14.90
CA ASP A 495 13.49 -0.78 15.20
C ASP A 495 13.44 -1.61 16.48
N ARG A 496 12.26 -1.64 17.08
CA ARG A 496 12.00 -2.40 18.30
C ARG A 496 10.60 -2.96 18.31
N LEU A 497 10.47 -4.13 18.94
CA LEU A 497 9.20 -4.69 19.38
C LEU A 497 9.24 -4.72 20.90
N ASN A 498 8.20 -4.22 21.55
CA ASN A 498 8.11 -4.13 23.00
C ASN A 498 6.66 -4.34 23.45
N THR A 499 6.36 -5.54 23.89
CA THR A 499 5.01 -5.97 24.25
C THR A 499 4.98 -6.47 25.68
N SER A 500 3.83 -6.38 26.35
CA SER A 500 3.67 -6.89 27.70
C SER A 500 2.34 -7.59 27.92
N MET A 501 2.32 -8.53 28.86
CA MET A 501 1.12 -9.18 29.37
C MET A 501 1.17 -9.29 30.90
N VAL A 502 0.04 -9.55 31.53
CA VAL A 502 -0.05 -9.83 32.97
C VAL A 502 -0.42 -11.30 33.18
N VAL A 503 0.31 -11.97 34.07
CA VAL A 503 0.10 -13.39 34.39
C VAL A 503 -1.21 -13.56 35.16
N GLY A 504 -2.02 -14.52 34.69
CA GLY A 504 -3.31 -14.84 35.30
C GLY A 504 -3.21 -15.38 36.73
N PRO A 505 -4.37 -15.53 37.42
CA PRO A 505 -4.43 -15.92 38.82
C PRO A 505 -3.91 -17.33 39.11
N ASP A 506 -3.85 -18.22 38.12
CA ASP A 506 -3.33 -19.58 38.26
C ASP A 506 -1.79 -19.67 38.13
N GLY A 507 -1.12 -18.53 37.88
CA GLY A 507 0.34 -18.45 37.72
C GLY A 507 0.85 -19.11 36.43
N ARG A 508 -0.04 -19.35 35.45
CA ARG A 508 0.32 -19.84 34.12
C ARG A 508 0.10 -18.73 33.09
N TYR A 509 0.86 -18.81 32.01
CA TYR A 509 0.68 -17.91 30.88
C TYR A 509 0.86 -18.67 29.56
N THR A 510 0.12 -18.24 28.55
CA THR A 510 0.30 -18.61 27.15
C THR A 510 0.30 -17.30 26.38
N TRP A 511 1.39 -17.05 25.66
CA TRP A 511 1.58 -15.82 24.92
C TRP A 511 1.80 -16.14 23.45
N HIS A 512 0.87 -15.71 22.63
CA HIS A 512 1.02 -15.73 21.18
C HIS A 512 1.91 -14.57 20.77
N VAL A 513 2.97 -14.88 20.03
CA VAL A 513 4.01 -13.93 19.69
C VAL A 513 4.41 -14.06 18.24
N ASN A 514 4.92 -12.97 17.69
CA ASN A 514 5.63 -12.96 16.44
C ASN A 514 6.92 -13.82 16.53
N PRO A 515 7.33 -14.49 15.43
CA PRO A 515 8.53 -15.33 15.43
C PRO A 515 9.81 -14.59 15.83
N SER A 516 10.80 -15.34 16.33
CA SER A 516 12.15 -14.84 16.59
C SER A 516 12.83 -14.37 15.31
N THR A 517 12.72 -15.14 14.23
CA THR A 517 13.43 -14.83 12.98
C THR A 517 12.56 -14.06 12.00
N ARG A 518 12.93 -12.81 11.69
CA ARG A 518 12.21 -11.96 10.72
C ARG A 518 12.60 -12.31 9.28
N PRO A 519 11.68 -12.16 8.31
CA PRO A 519 11.90 -12.54 6.90
C PRO A 519 13.22 -12.02 6.31
N VAL A 520 13.52 -10.75 6.54
CA VAL A 520 14.69 -10.06 6.00
C VAL A 520 16.04 -10.55 6.54
N VAL A 521 16.05 -11.20 7.71
CA VAL A 521 17.27 -11.77 8.31
C VAL A 521 17.27 -13.30 8.32
N GLN A 522 16.24 -13.94 7.77
CA GLN A 522 16.23 -15.40 7.63
C GLN A 522 17.36 -15.85 6.71
N ALA A 523 17.89 -17.03 7.00
CA ALA A 523 18.86 -17.65 6.10
C ALA A 523 18.19 -17.83 4.74
N LYS A 524 18.80 -17.27 3.70
CA LYS A 524 18.30 -17.40 2.34
C LYS A 524 19.31 -18.12 1.49
N GLN A 525 18.83 -19.11 0.75
CA GLN A 525 19.59 -19.64 -0.35
C GLN A 525 19.41 -18.69 -1.53
N TYR A 526 20.52 -18.24 -2.07
CA TYR A 526 20.56 -17.40 -3.24
C TYR A 526 21.64 -17.95 -4.14
N ARG A 527 21.35 -18.02 -5.43
CA ARG A 527 22.32 -18.50 -6.41
C ARG A 527 23.08 -17.31 -6.96
N LEU A 528 24.41 -17.31 -6.79
CA LEU A 528 25.24 -16.37 -7.54
C LEU A 528 25.63 -17.06 -8.83
N LEU A 529 25.35 -16.40 -9.94
CA LEU A 529 25.81 -16.89 -11.24
C LEU A 529 27.32 -16.75 -11.30
N ASN A 530 27.99 -17.78 -11.81
CA ASN A 530 29.43 -17.73 -12.01
C ASN A 530 29.78 -16.55 -12.92
N SER A 531 30.88 -15.86 -12.61
CA SER A 531 31.33 -14.71 -13.42
C SER A 531 31.71 -15.11 -14.84
N THR A 532 32.03 -16.39 -15.07
CA THR A 532 32.34 -16.95 -16.39
C THR A 532 31.17 -17.78 -16.90
N PRO A 533 30.58 -17.44 -18.06
CA PRO A 533 29.50 -18.23 -18.65
C PRO A 533 30.01 -19.56 -19.22
N LEU A 534 29.19 -20.61 -19.10
CA LEU A 534 29.37 -21.91 -19.77
C LEU A 534 29.43 -21.77 -21.29
N LYS A 535 28.57 -20.89 -21.80
CA LYS A 535 28.44 -20.59 -23.22
C LYS A 535 28.02 -19.15 -23.35
N ARG A 536 28.70 -18.40 -24.23
CA ARG A 536 28.35 -17.01 -24.53
C ARG A 536 28.36 -16.78 -26.02
N GLU A 537 27.31 -16.18 -26.52
CA GLU A 537 27.21 -15.69 -27.89
C GLU A 537 26.87 -14.21 -27.86
N VAL A 538 27.55 -13.42 -28.70
CA VAL A 538 27.32 -12.00 -28.85
C VAL A 538 26.86 -11.75 -30.27
N PHE A 539 25.73 -11.06 -30.40
CA PHE A 539 25.14 -10.68 -31.66
C PHE A 539 25.14 -9.16 -31.75
N THR A 540 25.43 -8.63 -32.93
CA THR A 540 25.19 -7.23 -33.26
C THR A 540 24.18 -7.15 -34.39
N GLY A 541 23.44 -6.06 -34.44
CA GLY A 541 22.42 -5.90 -35.46
C GLY A 541 21.81 -4.51 -35.48
N THR A 542 20.90 -4.33 -36.44
CA THR A 542 19.98 -3.21 -36.50
C THR A 542 18.54 -3.72 -36.52
N THR A 543 17.64 -3.03 -35.83
CA THR A 543 16.19 -3.29 -35.92
C THR A 543 15.51 -1.96 -36.24
N LEU A 544 14.81 -1.84 -37.37
CA LEU A 544 14.12 -0.60 -37.75
C LEU A 544 12.97 -0.28 -36.78
N PRO A 545 12.57 1.00 -36.62
CA PRO A 545 11.42 1.38 -35.79
C PRO A 545 10.17 0.55 -36.11
N LEU A 546 9.48 0.09 -35.07
CA LEU A 546 8.29 -0.78 -35.15
C LEU A 546 8.55 -2.15 -35.84
N ALA A 547 9.81 -2.55 -35.98
CA ALA A 547 10.20 -3.86 -36.48
C ALA A 547 10.79 -4.75 -35.38
N GLN A 548 11.01 -6.01 -35.72
CA GLN A 548 11.64 -6.99 -34.84
C GLN A 548 12.73 -7.77 -35.57
N THR A 549 13.77 -8.16 -34.86
CA THR A 549 14.87 -8.99 -35.36
C THR A 549 15.10 -10.16 -34.43
N ASP A 550 15.13 -11.38 -34.99
CA ASP A 550 15.34 -12.61 -34.23
C ASP A 550 16.78 -13.11 -34.36
N LYS A 551 17.33 -13.57 -33.23
CA LYS A 551 18.53 -14.41 -33.15
C LYS A 551 18.18 -15.73 -32.48
N THR A 552 18.98 -16.76 -32.71
CA THR A 552 18.77 -18.07 -32.09
C THR A 552 19.91 -18.41 -31.18
N PHE A 553 19.60 -19.02 -30.04
CA PHE A 553 20.59 -19.54 -29.11
C PHE A 553 20.19 -20.95 -28.67
N VAL A 554 21.12 -21.90 -28.75
CA VAL A 554 20.85 -23.30 -28.39
C VAL A 554 21.40 -23.58 -26.99
N VAL A 555 20.51 -24.03 -26.11
CA VAL A 555 20.84 -24.61 -24.80
C VAL A 555 21.01 -26.11 -24.98
N ASP A 556 22.27 -26.54 -25.14
CA ASP A 556 22.63 -27.92 -25.48
C ASP A 556 22.93 -28.81 -24.26
N ARG A 557 22.96 -28.22 -23.07
CA ARG A 557 23.28 -28.85 -21.79
C ARG A 557 22.43 -28.26 -20.67
N PRO A 558 22.25 -28.98 -19.55
CA PRO A 558 21.74 -28.38 -18.33
C PRO A 558 22.61 -27.18 -17.93
N ALA A 559 21.97 -26.11 -17.49
CA ALA A 559 22.60 -24.91 -16.95
C ALA A 559 21.68 -24.33 -15.88
N ASP A 560 22.25 -23.61 -14.92
CA ASP A 560 21.47 -23.02 -13.83
C ASP A 560 20.77 -21.73 -14.23
N ALA A 561 21.34 -20.99 -15.19
CA ALA A 561 20.71 -19.81 -15.73
C ALA A 561 21.03 -19.57 -17.19
N PHE A 562 20.06 -18.95 -17.87
CA PHE A 562 20.23 -18.36 -19.19
C PHE A 562 19.93 -16.87 -19.12
N GLU A 563 20.96 -16.05 -19.28
CA GLU A 563 20.86 -14.59 -19.30
C GLU A 563 20.95 -14.08 -20.73
N VAL A 564 20.05 -13.18 -21.09
CA VAL A 564 20.08 -12.46 -22.36
C VAL A 564 20.07 -10.98 -22.04
N LYS A 565 21.15 -10.28 -22.41
CA LYS A 565 21.31 -8.83 -22.25
C LYS A 565 21.25 -8.15 -23.60
N LEU A 566 20.55 -7.03 -23.68
CA LEU A 566 20.48 -6.20 -24.87
C LEU A 566 21.02 -4.81 -24.53
N ASP A 567 21.97 -4.34 -25.34
CA ASP A 567 22.66 -3.07 -25.19
C ASP A 567 22.68 -2.30 -26.51
N TRP A 568 22.67 -0.97 -26.46
CA TRP A 568 22.62 -0.05 -27.60
C TRP A 568 23.03 1.37 -27.16
N PRO A 569 23.47 2.27 -28.04
CA PRO A 569 23.73 3.67 -27.65
C PRO A 569 22.47 4.35 -27.06
N THR A 570 22.52 4.87 -25.84
CA THR A 570 21.39 5.62 -25.25
C THR A 570 21.26 6.99 -25.92
N PRO A 571 20.05 7.57 -26.12
CA PRO A 571 18.79 7.26 -25.44
C PRO A 571 17.72 6.64 -26.37
N ASP A 572 17.87 5.36 -26.73
CA ASP A 572 16.85 4.62 -27.50
C ASP A 572 16.04 3.63 -26.65
N ASP A 573 14.97 3.08 -27.24
CA ASP A 573 14.08 2.06 -26.65
C ASP A 573 14.05 0.79 -27.51
N LEU A 574 14.68 -0.28 -27.03
CA LEU A 574 14.64 -1.60 -27.66
C LEU A 574 14.19 -2.62 -26.61
N ASP A 575 13.18 -3.43 -26.92
CA ASP A 575 12.72 -4.48 -26.02
C ASP A 575 13.36 -5.83 -26.36
N LEU A 576 13.40 -6.69 -25.37
CA LEU A 576 13.91 -8.05 -25.47
C LEU A 576 12.80 -9.05 -25.13
N GLN A 577 12.49 -9.93 -26.08
CA GLN A 577 11.64 -11.09 -25.85
C GLN A 577 12.42 -12.38 -26.08
N VAL A 578 12.18 -13.38 -25.26
CA VAL A 578 12.84 -14.69 -25.32
C VAL A 578 11.79 -15.78 -25.42
N PHE A 579 11.88 -16.59 -26.47
CA PHE A 579 10.95 -17.69 -26.75
C PHE A 579 11.68 -19.02 -26.75
N LEU A 580 11.04 -20.09 -26.27
CA LEU A 580 11.43 -21.46 -26.52
C LEU A 580 10.75 -21.96 -27.80
N ARG A 581 11.52 -22.56 -28.71
CA ARG A 581 11.00 -23.14 -29.96
C ARG A 581 10.58 -24.59 -29.76
N GLY A 582 9.30 -24.88 -30.00
CA GLY A 582 8.74 -26.22 -30.02
C GLY A 582 9.22 -27.05 -31.23
N ALA A 583 9.05 -28.37 -31.15
CA ALA A 583 9.43 -29.30 -32.23
C ALA A 583 8.67 -29.06 -33.55
N ASP A 584 7.47 -28.49 -33.46
CA ASP A 584 6.62 -28.08 -34.59
C ASP A 584 6.96 -26.67 -35.13
N GLY A 585 7.95 -26.00 -34.55
CA GLY A 585 8.36 -24.64 -34.90
C GLY A 585 7.58 -23.54 -34.19
N SER A 586 6.61 -23.87 -33.33
CA SER A 586 5.90 -22.88 -32.51
C SER A 586 6.84 -22.17 -31.53
N LEU A 587 6.53 -20.92 -31.17
CA LEU A 587 7.31 -20.12 -30.23
C LEU A 587 6.50 -19.91 -28.94
N SER A 588 7.02 -20.39 -27.82
CA SER A 588 6.45 -20.16 -26.49
C SER A 588 7.28 -19.11 -25.77
N GLN A 589 6.68 -17.97 -25.39
CA GLN A 589 7.43 -16.92 -24.69
C GLN A 589 7.79 -17.39 -23.28
N VAL A 590 9.07 -17.32 -22.94
CA VAL A 590 9.62 -17.80 -21.66
C VAL A 590 10.24 -16.67 -20.83
N GLY A 591 10.49 -15.52 -21.44
CA GLY A 591 10.90 -14.31 -20.73
C GLY A 591 10.79 -13.08 -21.61
N LYS A 592 10.66 -11.92 -20.98
CA LYS A 592 10.68 -10.62 -21.65
C LYS A 592 11.24 -9.55 -20.72
N SER A 593 11.85 -8.54 -21.31
CA SER A 593 12.34 -7.34 -20.64
C SER A 593 11.94 -6.18 -21.56
N GLU A 594 11.05 -5.35 -21.03
CA GLU A 594 10.43 -4.20 -21.70
C GLU A 594 10.71 -3.00 -20.80
N GLY A 595 11.98 -2.64 -20.72
CA GLY A 595 12.46 -1.55 -19.92
C GLY A 595 11.94 -0.23 -20.46
N SER A 596 12.83 0.69 -20.70
CA SER A 596 12.47 2.11 -20.84
C SER A 596 13.57 2.78 -21.60
N VAL A 597 13.29 3.87 -22.32
CA VAL A 597 14.34 4.59 -23.06
C VAL A 597 15.62 4.76 -22.23
N GLY A 598 16.72 4.22 -22.75
CA GLY A 598 18.05 4.25 -22.14
C GLY A 598 18.34 3.19 -21.08
N VAL A 599 17.35 2.40 -20.66
CA VAL A 599 17.52 1.23 -19.79
C VAL A 599 17.87 0.03 -20.66
N LYS A 600 18.92 -0.70 -20.30
CA LYS A 600 19.35 -1.91 -21.01
C LYS A 600 18.44 -3.06 -20.65
N GLU A 601 18.08 -3.89 -21.62
CA GLU A 601 17.23 -5.04 -21.34
C GLU A 601 18.02 -6.23 -20.84
N ARG A 602 17.37 -6.99 -19.95
CA ARG A 602 17.91 -8.23 -19.42
C ARG A 602 16.77 -9.21 -19.13
N VAL A 603 16.82 -10.37 -19.77
CA VAL A 603 16.03 -11.53 -19.37
C VAL A 603 16.94 -12.53 -18.67
N LEU A 604 16.52 -13.02 -17.50
CA LEU A 604 17.18 -14.11 -16.80
C LEU A 604 16.20 -15.27 -16.64
N LEU A 605 16.51 -16.42 -17.22
CA LEU A 605 15.76 -17.65 -17.00
C LEU A 605 16.53 -18.55 -16.04
N THR A 606 15.88 -19.02 -14.98
CA THR A 606 16.46 -19.99 -14.04
C THR A 606 16.13 -21.41 -14.51
N ASN A 607 17.12 -22.31 -14.41
CA ASN A 607 17.02 -23.71 -14.87
C ASN A 607 16.43 -23.85 -16.29
N PRO A 608 16.99 -23.16 -17.30
CA PRO A 608 16.49 -23.20 -18.67
C PRO A 608 16.39 -24.65 -19.18
N VAL A 609 15.24 -25.01 -19.76
CA VAL A 609 15.09 -26.30 -20.44
C VAL A 609 16.01 -26.35 -21.66
N GLN A 610 16.57 -27.53 -21.95
CA GLN A 610 17.36 -27.74 -23.15
C GLN A 610 16.50 -27.54 -24.40
N GLY A 611 17.03 -26.85 -25.40
CA GLY A 611 16.30 -26.53 -26.61
C GLY A 611 16.82 -25.29 -27.33
N THR A 612 16.13 -24.91 -28.40
CA THR A 612 16.45 -23.73 -29.18
C THR A 612 15.61 -22.56 -28.72
N TYR A 613 16.28 -21.49 -28.32
CA TYR A 613 15.64 -20.23 -27.94
C TYR A 613 15.71 -19.24 -29.09
N VAL A 614 14.63 -18.46 -29.26
CA VAL A 614 14.56 -17.31 -30.15
C VAL A 614 14.63 -16.04 -29.31
N LEU A 615 15.65 -15.24 -29.57
CA LEU A 615 15.95 -13.98 -28.90
C LEU A 615 15.52 -12.86 -29.84
N ARG A 616 14.42 -12.22 -29.51
CA ARG A 616 13.77 -11.21 -30.34
C ARG A 616 14.08 -9.83 -29.79
N VAL A 617 14.73 -9.01 -30.60
CA VAL A 617 14.90 -7.58 -30.35
C VAL A 617 13.75 -6.86 -31.05
N VAL A 618 12.90 -6.19 -30.29
CA VAL A 618 11.82 -5.34 -30.81
C VAL A 618 12.29 -3.90 -30.73
N ASN A 619 12.24 -3.16 -31.83
CA ASN A 619 12.49 -1.73 -31.77
C ASN A 619 11.16 -1.00 -31.59
N PHE A 620 10.91 -0.54 -30.36
CA PHE A 620 9.70 0.18 -30.02
C PHE A 620 9.77 1.64 -30.48
N ALA A 621 10.88 2.35 -30.20
CA ALA A 621 11.01 3.79 -30.49
C ALA A 621 12.45 4.31 -30.69
N SER A 622 13.40 3.45 -31.09
CA SER A 622 14.80 3.82 -31.37
C SER A 622 14.97 4.54 -32.71
N ILE A 623 15.62 5.71 -32.71
CA ILE A 623 16.07 6.43 -33.92
C ILE A 623 17.50 6.03 -34.32
N THR A 624 18.26 5.43 -33.42
CA THR A 624 19.59 4.83 -33.68
C THR A 624 19.53 3.31 -33.54
N PRO A 625 19.09 2.56 -34.59
CA PRO A 625 18.57 1.20 -34.47
C PRO A 625 19.60 0.11 -34.16
N THR A 626 20.84 0.47 -33.83
CA THR A 626 21.97 -0.46 -33.63
C THR A 626 22.01 -1.02 -32.22
N TRP A 627 22.24 -2.31 -32.08
CA TRP A 627 22.30 -2.99 -30.78
C TRP A 627 23.33 -4.10 -30.73
N THR A 628 23.67 -4.49 -29.51
CA THR A 628 24.48 -5.64 -29.11
C THR A 628 23.67 -6.50 -28.15
N LEU A 629 23.36 -7.73 -28.55
CA LEU A 629 22.68 -8.72 -27.73
C LEU A 629 23.70 -9.77 -27.28
N THR A 630 23.82 -9.97 -25.97
CA THR A 630 24.68 -11.00 -25.37
C THR A 630 23.80 -12.08 -24.73
N ALA A 631 23.90 -13.31 -25.23
CA ALA A 631 23.23 -14.48 -24.69
C ALA A 631 24.27 -15.36 -23.98
N SER A 632 24.06 -15.62 -22.69
CA SER A 632 25.03 -16.30 -21.82
C SER A 632 24.34 -17.37 -20.98
N LEU A 633 24.82 -18.62 -21.05
CA LEU A 633 24.49 -19.66 -20.09
C LEU A 633 25.47 -19.63 -18.95
N PHE A 634 24.96 -19.75 -17.74
CA PHE A 634 25.75 -19.78 -16.52
C PHE A 634 25.41 -21.04 -15.74
N ASP A 635 26.45 -21.65 -15.17
CA ASP A 635 26.28 -22.38 -13.93
C ASP A 635 26.27 -21.36 -12.78
N GLY A 636 25.54 -21.69 -11.73
CA GLY A 636 25.48 -20.88 -10.53
C GLY A 636 25.95 -21.70 -9.35
N GLU A 637 26.71 -21.05 -8.48
CA GLU A 637 26.97 -21.62 -7.17
C GLU A 637 25.80 -21.24 -6.26
N GLU A 638 25.22 -22.25 -5.61
CA GLU A 638 24.28 -21.99 -4.53
C GLU A 638 25.05 -21.44 -3.33
N HIS A 639 24.75 -20.20 -2.97
CA HIS A 639 25.23 -19.60 -1.75
C HIS A 639 24.10 -19.62 -0.72
N THR A 640 24.49 -19.81 0.53
CA THR A 640 23.59 -19.60 1.66
C THR A 640 24.05 -18.35 2.36
N ALA A 641 23.22 -17.30 2.37
CA ALA A 641 23.40 -16.20 3.29
C ALA A 641 22.99 -16.73 4.65
N GLY A 642 23.92 -16.74 5.61
CA GLY A 642 23.59 -17.11 6.98
C GLY A 642 22.47 -16.22 7.51
N GLY A 643 21.54 -16.80 8.26
CA GLY A 643 20.48 -16.05 8.93
C GLY A 643 20.96 -15.49 10.27
N LEU A 644 20.33 -14.41 10.74
CA LEU A 644 20.48 -13.93 12.11
C LEU A 644 19.34 -14.49 12.96
N ILE A 645 19.68 -15.16 14.06
CA ILE A 645 18.69 -15.52 15.07
C ILE A 645 18.54 -14.32 16.01
N GLU A 646 17.36 -13.70 15.98
CA GLU A 646 17.04 -12.55 16.84
C GLU A 646 16.21 -13.01 18.05
N ASN A 647 16.90 -13.23 19.16
CA ASN A 647 16.28 -13.67 20.40
C ASN A 647 15.29 -12.62 20.92
N TRP A 648 14.15 -13.08 21.43
CA TRP A 648 13.35 -12.28 22.33
C TRP A 648 14.03 -12.18 23.69
N THR A 649 13.93 -11.01 24.32
CA THR A 649 14.27 -10.83 25.73
C THR A 649 12.97 -10.83 26.54
N LEU A 650 12.71 -11.89 27.30
CA LEU A 650 11.57 -12.02 28.21
C LEU A 650 11.96 -11.57 29.62
N THR A 651 11.28 -10.57 30.18
CA THR A 651 11.42 -10.16 31.57
C THR A 651 10.18 -10.49 32.39
N CYS A 652 10.39 -10.78 33.67
CA CYS A 652 9.34 -10.91 34.68
C CYS A 652 9.48 -9.80 35.72
N GLU A 653 8.40 -9.04 35.94
CA GLU A 653 8.45 -7.78 36.67
C GLU A 653 7.38 -7.66 37.75
N LYS A 654 7.74 -6.98 38.84
CA LYS A 654 6.85 -6.60 39.94
C LYS A 654 6.98 -5.09 40.16
N ASN A 655 5.88 -4.35 40.03
CA ASN A 655 5.86 -2.88 40.22
C ASN A 655 6.96 -2.14 39.43
N GLY A 656 7.23 -2.57 38.19
CA GLY A 656 8.27 -2.02 37.32
C GLY A 656 9.72 -2.48 37.62
N LYS A 657 9.95 -3.28 38.66
CA LYS A 657 11.25 -3.87 38.96
C LYS A 657 11.38 -5.24 38.27
N VAL A 658 12.43 -5.39 37.45
CA VAL A 658 12.78 -6.67 36.82
C VAL A 658 13.34 -7.64 37.86
N LEU A 659 12.75 -8.84 37.97
CA LEU A 659 13.16 -9.90 38.89
C LEU A 659 13.92 -11.03 38.18
N GLU A 660 13.63 -11.26 36.90
CA GLU A 660 14.26 -12.25 36.04
C GLU A 660 14.22 -11.81 34.58
N THR A 661 15.26 -12.16 33.82
CA THR A 661 15.37 -11.94 32.37
C THR A 661 15.84 -13.24 31.72
N VAL A 662 15.17 -13.68 30.66
CA VAL A 662 15.45 -14.93 29.94
C VAL A 662 15.45 -14.65 28.43
N PRO A 663 16.46 -15.10 27.67
CA PRO A 663 16.40 -15.09 26.21
C PRO A 663 15.48 -16.21 25.71
N VAL A 664 14.63 -15.92 24.73
CA VAL A 664 13.72 -16.90 24.11
C VAL A 664 13.88 -16.89 22.60
N ILE A 665 14.08 -18.07 22.03
CA ILE A 665 14.04 -18.31 20.58
C ILE A 665 12.79 -19.13 20.30
N VAL A 666 11.95 -18.66 19.39
CA VAL A 666 10.75 -19.38 18.97
C VAL A 666 10.48 -19.11 17.49
N ASP A 667 10.48 -20.17 16.68
CA ASP A 667 10.23 -20.05 15.25
C ASP A 667 8.73 -20.11 14.93
N ARG A 668 8.36 -19.76 13.69
CA ARG A 668 6.97 -19.84 13.22
C ARG A 668 6.44 -21.26 13.39
N GLY A 669 5.23 -21.40 13.91
CA GLY A 669 4.61 -22.70 14.18
C GLY A 669 5.11 -23.38 15.46
N GLN A 670 6.14 -22.83 16.12
CA GLN A 670 6.72 -23.43 17.31
C GLN A 670 6.02 -22.97 18.58
N GLN A 671 5.87 -23.89 19.52
CA GLN A 671 5.56 -23.60 20.92
C GLN A 671 6.76 -23.91 21.79
N VAL A 672 7.22 -22.93 22.58
CA VAL A 672 8.32 -23.08 23.53
C VAL A 672 7.87 -22.85 24.95
N LYS A 673 8.57 -23.52 25.88
CA LYS A 673 8.30 -23.41 27.30
C LYS A 673 9.32 -22.52 28.01
N ALA A 674 8.84 -21.52 28.76
CA ALA A 674 9.68 -20.59 29.54
C ALA A 674 9.16 -20.43 30.98
N ASP A 675 9.63 -21.28 31.90
CA ASP A 675 9.28 -21.18 33.33
C ASP A 675 10.18 -20.14 34.04
N LEU A 676 9.58 -19.09 34.62
CA LEU A 676 10.29 -17.98 35.28
C LEU A 676 10.49 -18.26 36.78
N LYS A 677 11.37 -19.22 37.07
CA LYS A 677 11.61 -19.74 38.42
C LYS A 677 12.29 -18.74 39.34
N ALA A 678 13.21 -17.91 38.83
CA ALA A 678 13.88 -16.91 39.66
C ALA A 678 12.93 -15.76 40.01
N CYS A 679 11.98 -15.44 39.14
CA CYS A 679 10.90 -14.51 39.43
C CYS A 679 10.02 -15.06 40.56
N GLN A 680 9.65 -16.34 40.50
CA GLN A 680 8.87 -17.00 41.55
C GLN A 680 9.56 -16.98 42.90
N SER A 681 10.85 -17.30 42.97
CA SER A 681 11.59 -17.32 44.25
C SER A 681 11.74 -15.91 44.86
N LYS A 682 11.88 -14.87 44.03
CA LYS A 682 12.01 -13.47 44.47
C LYS A 682 10.65 -12.79 44.72
N TRP A 683 9.54 -13.38 44.30
CA TRP A 683 8.23 -12.71 44.29
C TRP A 683 7.72 -12.31 45.67
N ALA A 684 7.91 -13.20 46.65
CA ALA A 684 7.44 -13.00 48.03
C ALA A 684 8.30 -12.00 48.82
N THR A 685 9.54 -11.76 48.39
CA THR A 685 10.52 -10.92 49.09
C THR A 685 10.77 -9.57 48.42
N SER A 686 10.20 -9.33 47.24
CA SER A 686 10.43 -8.12 46.41
C SER A 686 9.32 -7.09 46.48
#